data_AF-A0AA37WIX8-F1
#
_entry.id   AF-A0AA37WIX8-F1
#
_cell.length_a   1.000
_cell.length_b   1.000
_cell.length_c   1.000
_cell.angle_alpha   90.00
_cell.angle_beta   90.00
_cell.angle_gamma   90.00
#
_symmetry.space_group_name_H-M   'P 1'
#
loop_
_entity.id
_entity.type
_entity.pdbx_description
1 polymer ?
#
loop_
_entity_poly.entity_id
_entity_poly.type
_entity_poly.pdbx_seq_one_letter_code
_entity_poly.pdbx_strand_id
1 'polypeptide(L)'
;MTFNSVCDSFVFCDQTQLLSTENNEQQLEPILVELLSYFCHHPDKIISRDELIESVWLGRIVSDNAVNRAITKLRKCLGDSPKPPKFIATFPKKGYKFIADVERITQYGEIRTTRRTSENTYSKPKLTKNRLFKFSFVIPFIVISLVLFWIMANDDKPALLPQLKPLTRASGQEWSPSVSPDQKYLMFVEVLANKMYLYIKQLSDGQKIEVKPSDDPNAWVGPASWSPDGSNIVYLVATKNYCRYYTQSFDQLRLGKPKLIYSCPAGSYGKIAYTHSNEQLIFAERLTANAPYVLFEFDLTTGTKRRLNQPPLILGGNISFDLHPRKNRLLISSPDEKIWEGFYSIDLDTDELSLLFKLDSYICCGIWEHSGERIVLMGDHPATQLISYDLQGQDKTVFYSGSQRLYPPERHPNGLDYLLSAGKSNLDVKVFPFNSSDSHHIVNTSVDDRLAIANPVDLRVAFVGLASGNEEIWISDSTGKHQRQLTHFDDQRHYVDLSWSPNGKLLAGLTLNEIHLYDITLAKENVLPLPQAEIRAMSFKDNRTIAFSVKQNDKWIAKRYNIETLEVSNFDNRWQFIHFDANEEDTLWIDQENKIYAGASANPISISGFDKFELMHGRNFNLRKFGNSWYWQKWDNNQYQLYEMNENGTEPKPILRSDHEHFDVFSEGIIFHSAEQPHTDIFQTVLQK
;
A
#
# COMPACT_ATOMS: atom_id res chain seq x y z
N MET A 1 10.35 -25.67 -6.76
CA MET A 1 10.91 -26.94 -6.26
C MET A 1 9.80 -27.98 -6.24
N THR A 2 10.06 -29.21 -6.67
CA THR A 2 9.18 -30.35 -6.39
C THR A 2 9.62 -31.02 -5.12
N PHE A 3 8.69 -31.54 -4.33
CA PHE A 3 9.03 -32.50 -3.30
C PHE A 3 8.02 -33.63 -3.24
N ASN A 4 8.55 -34.84 -3.05
CA ASN A 4 7.78 -36.09 -3.08
C ASN A 4 7.75 -36.74 -1.71
N SER A 5 6.56 -37.25 -1.33
CA SER A 5 6.45 -38.35 -0.36
C SER A 5 5.80 -39.54 -1.05
N VAL A 6 5.93 -40.74 -0.47
CA VAL A 6 5.57 -42.07 -1.04
C VAL A 6 4.20 -42.15 -1.76
N CYS A 7 3.29 -41.19 -1.61
CA CYS A 7 2.03 -41.12 -2.37
C CYS A 7 1.58 -39.71 -2.85
N ASP A 8 2.32 -38.62 -2.60
CA ASP A 8 1.87 -37.24 -2.89
C ASP A 8 3.02 -36.39 -3.47
N SER A 9 2.83 -35.83 -4.68
CA SER A 9 3.79 -34.91 -5.35
C SER A 9 3.31 -33.46 -5.28
N PHE A 10 4.12 -32.59 -4.67
CA PHE A 10 3.85 -31.16 -4.60
C PHE A 10 4.83 -30.38 -5.48
N VAL A 11 4.32 -29.43 -6.24
CA VAL A 11 5.11 -28.39 -6.92
C VAL A 11 4.94 -27.10 -6.11
N PHE A 12 6.02 -26.66 -5.48
CA PHE A 12 6.05 -25.41 -4.73
C PHE A 12 6.86 -24.36 -5.51
N CYS A 13 6.26 -23.19 -5.69
CA CYS A 13 6.92 -22.02 -6.24
C CYS A 13 6.93 -20.91 -5.19
N ASP A 14 8.12 -20.57 -4.70
CA ASP A 14 8.30 -19.48 -3.75
C ASP A 14 7.99 -18.11 -4.36
N GLN A 15 8.25 -17.93 -5.66
CA GLN A 15 7.99 -16.70 -6.40
C GLN A 15 6.49 -16.41 -6.60
N THR A 16 5.69 -17.42 -6.93
CA THR A 16 4.24 -17.26 -7.13
C THR A 16 3.42 -17.57 -5.88
N GLN A 17 4.08 -17.98 -4.79
CA GLN A 17 3.44 -18.41 -3.53
C GLN A 17 2.47 -19.60 -3.69
N LEU A 18 2.56 -20.33 -4.81
CA LEU A 18 1.66 -21.42 -5.12
C LEU A 18 2.25 -22.76 -4.68
N LEU A 19 1.42 -23.54 -3.98
CA LEU A 19 1.61 -24.94 -3.69
C LEU A 19 0.61 -25.74 -4.52
N SER A 20 1.11 -26.50 -5.49
CA SER A 20 0.29 -27.21 -6.48
C SER A 20 0.43 -28.72 -6.32
N THR A 21 -0.69 -29.42 -6.52
CA THR A 21 -0.78 -30.89 -6.66
C THR A 21 -1.48 -31.21 -7.97
N GLU A 22 -1.54 -32.47 -8.40
CA GLU A 22 -2.23 -32.83 -9.66
C GLU A 22 -3.70 -32.37 -9.73
N ASN A 23 -4.36 -32.24 -8.58
CA ASN A 23 -5.80 -32.00 -8.46
C ASN A 23 -6.18 -30.67 -7.75
N ASN A 24 -5.22 -29.91 -7.23
CA ASN A 24 -5.51 -28.68 -6.48
C ASN A 24 -4.31 -27.73 -6.46
N GLU A 25 -4.58 -26.43 -6.53
CA GLU A 25 -3.60 -25.35 -6.35
C GLU A 25 -4.01 -24.52 -5.14
N GLN A 26 -3.06 -24.25 -4.24
CA GLN A 26 -3.31 -23.50 -3.03
C GLN A 26 -2.26 -22.38 -2.90
N GLN A 27 -2.72 -21.15 -2.70
CA GLN A 27 -1.83 -20.05 -2.34
C GLN A 27 -1.43 -20.17 -0.85
N LEU A 28 -0.15 -20.01 -0.57
CA LEU A 28 0.40 -20.04 0.77
C LEU A 28 0.60 -18.63 1.32
N GLU A 29 0.37 -18.45 2.62
CA GLU A 29 0.72 -17.21 3.30
C GLU A 29 2.23 -16.94 3.24
N PRO A 30 2.68 -15.68 3.18
CA PRO A 30 4.08 -15.34 3.01
C PRO A 30 5.02 -16.02 4.02
N ILE A 31 4.61 -16.09 5.30
CA ILE A 31 5.44 -16.75 6.32
C ILE A 31 5.55 -18.26 6.11
N LEU A 32 4.53 -18.90 5.52
CA LEU A 32 4.55 -20.31 5.17
C LEU A 32 5.39 -20.56 3.91
N VAL A 33 5.38 -19.62 2.97
CA VAL A 33 6.27 -19.62 1.78
C VAL A 33 7.73 -19.57 2.23
N GLU A 34 8.09 -18.61 3.10
CA GLU A 34 9.45 -18.49 3.64
C GLU A 34 9.85 -19.75 4.43
N LEU A 35 8.95 -20.25 5.28
CA LEU A 35 9.19 -21.46 6.07
C LEU A 35 9.38 -22.71 5.19
N LEU A 36 8.51 -22.91 4.19
CA LEU A 36 8.60 -24.03 3.26
C LEU A 36 9.82 -23.91 2.35
N SER A 37 10.12 -22.71 1.86
CA SER A 37 11.33 -22.44 1.07
C SER A 37 12.58 -22.74 1.88
N TYR A 38 12.62 -22.30 3.14
CA TYR A 38 13.74 -22.59 4.03
C TYR A 38 13.92 -24.09 4.26
N PHE A 39 12.82 -24.83 4.50
CA PHE A 39 12.87 -26.29 4.60
C PHE A 39 13.32 -26.98 3.30
N CYS A 40 12.86 -26.52 2.14
CA CYS A 40 13.22 -27.10 0.85
C CYS A 40 14.69 -26.83 0.48
N HIS A 41 15.26 -25.72 0.94
CA HIS A 41 16.70 -25.44 0.80
C HIS A 41 17.57 -26.23 1.79
N HIS A 42 16.97 -26.77 2.85
CA HIS A 42 17.66 -27.53 3.90
C HIS A 42 16.99 -28.89 4.14
N PRO A 43 16.80 -29.71 3.08
CA PRO A 43 16.17 -31.01 3.22
C PRO A 43 17.04 -31.89 4.10
N ASP A 44 16.39 -32.82 4.80
CA ASP A 44 17.02 -33.79 5.69
C ASP A 44 17.82 -33.25 6.89
N LYS A 45 17.82 -31.93 7.13
CA LYS A 45 18.48 -31.28 8.28
C LYS A 45 17.48 -31.07 9.43
N ILE A 46 17.92 -31.33 10.68
CA ILE A 46 17.16 -30.89 11.87
C ILE A 46 17.45 -29.40 12.07
N ILE A 47 16.40 -28.58 11.98
CA ILE A 47 16.43 -27.14 12.12
C ILE A 47 15.84 -26.77 13.47
N SER A 48 16.60 -26.04 14.28
CA SER A 48 16.15 -25.63 15.62
C SER A 48 15.09 -24.53 15.56
N ARG A 49 14.39 -24.29 16.67
CA ARG A 49 13.41 -23.19 16.73
C ARG A 49 14.08 -21.83 16.59
N ASP A 50 15.19 -21.62 17.29
CA ASP A 50 15.96 -20.37 17.23
C ASP A 50 16.49 -20.13 15.81
N GLU A 51 16.98 -21.18 15.13
CA GLU A 51 17.45 -21.09 13.75
C GLU A 51 16.32 -20.75 12.77
N LEU A 52 15.13 -21.33 12.96
CA LEU A 52 13.94 -20.95 12.21
C LEU A 52 13.57 -19.49 12.47
N ILE A 53 13.56 -19.04 13.73
CA ILE A 53 13.26 -17.65 14.09
C ILE A 53 14.27 -16.69 13.46
N GLU A 54 15.55 -16.98 13.54
CA GLU A 54 16.60 -16.14 12.97
C GLU A 54 16.52 -16.09 11.44
N SER A 55 16.25 -17.21 10.77
CA SER A 55 16.33 -17.29 9.30
C SER A 55 15.02 -16.97 8.59
N VAL A 56 13.88 -17.38 9.16
CA VAL A 56 12.54 -17.20 8.56
C VAL A 56 11.87 -15.93 9.11
N TRP A 57 12.11 -15.59 10.38
CA TRP A 57 11.60 -14.36 11.00
C TRP A 57 12.65 -13.25 11.11
N LEU A 58 13.87 -13.45 10.56
CA LEU A 58 14.92 -12.44 10.39
C LEU A 58 15.27 -11.66 11.68
N GLY A 59 15.34 -12.37 12.81
CA GLY A 59 15.77 -11.81 14.10
C GLY A 59 14.68 -11.13 14.94
N ARG A 60 13.39 -11.28 14.59
CA ARG A 60 12.26 -10.81 15.41
C ARG A 60 12.12 -11.62 16.70
N ILE A 61 11.69 -10.97 17.80
CA ILE A 61 11.30 -11.66 19.04
C ILE A 61 9.93 -12.29 18.82
N VAL A 62 9.89 -13.54 18.36
CA VAL A 62 8.65 -14.31 18.25
C VAL A 62 8.64 -15.43 19.28
N SER A 63 7.46 -15.71 19.84
CA SER A 63 7.32 -16.80 20.81
C SER A 63 7.37 -18.17 20.11
N ASP A 64 7.80 -19.20 20.83
CA ASP A 64 7.74 -20.60 20.38
C ASP A 64 6.36 -21.02 19.85
N ASN A 65 5.30 -20.41 20.40
CA ASN A 65 3.93 -20.63 19.96
C ASN A 65 3.67 -20.16 18.53
N ALA A 66 4.31 -19.08 18.09
CA ALA A 66 4.22 -18.59 16.71
C ALA A 66 4.83 -19.61 15.72
N VAL A 67 6.02 -20.14 16.04
CA VAL A 67 6.68 -21.19 15.24
C VAL A 67 5.80 -22.44 15.18
N ASN A 68 5.23 -22.87 16.32
CA ASN A 68 4.34 -24.04 16.36
C ASN A 68 3.07 -23.84 15.53
N ARG A 69 2.47 -22.64 15.54
CA ARG A 69 1.31 -22.30 14.70
C ARG A 69 1.66 -22.34 13.22
N ALA A 70 2.78 -21.74 12.82
CA ALA A 70 3.25 -21.76 11.44
C ALA A 70 3.51 -23.19 10.95
N ILE A 71 4.17 -24.03 11.75
CA ILE A 71 4.38 -25.46 11.42
C ILE A 71 3.05 -26.21 11.30
N THR A 72 2.10 -25.97 12.21
CA THR A 72 0.79 -26.61 12.17
C THR A 72 0.01 -26.23 10.91
N LYS A 73 0.07 -24.95 10.53
CA LYS A 73 -0.58 -24.44 9.33
C LYS A 73 0.08 -24.96 8.06
N LEU A 74 1.40 -24.99 8.01
CA LEU A 74 2.15 -25.56 6.89
C LEU A 74 1.83 -27.05 6.72
N ARG A 75 1.78 -27.83 7.80
CA ARG A 75 1.34 -29.23 7.76
C ARG A 75 -0.06 -29.37 7.17
N LYS A 76 -0.99 -28.51 7.56
CA LYS A 76 -2.35 -28.53 7.01
C LYS A 76 -2.37 -28.29 5.49
N CYS A 77 -1.56 -27.35 4.99
CA CYS A 77 -1.44 -27.08 3.56
C CYS A 77 -0.81 -28.26 2.79
N LEU A 78 0.12 -28.98 3.42
CA LEU A 78 0.77 -30.16 2.86
C LEU A 78 -0.05 -31.46 3.03
N GLY A 79 -1.19 -31.42 3.71
CA GLY A 79 -1.93 -32.63 4.11
C GLY A 79 -1.13 -33.55 5.06
N ASP A 80 -0.16 -32.99 5.79
CA ASP A 80 0.76 -33.71 6.67
C ASP A 80 0.18 -33.93 8.07
N SER A 81 0.50 -35.06 8.69
CA SER A 81 0.14 -35.39 10.08
C SER A 81 1.38 -35.36 10.96
N PRO A 82 1.32 -34.85 12.21
CA PRO A 82 2.47 -34.95 13.12
C PRO A 82 2.84 -36.40 13.48
N LYS A 83 1.92 -37.37 13.34
CA LYS A 83 2.14 -38.80 13.60
C LYS A 83 1.23 -39.67 12.71
N PRO A 84 1.77 -40.46 11.75
CA PRO A 84 3.14 -40.43 11.24
C PRO A 84 3.39 -39.23 10.31
N PRO A 85 4.56 -38.54 10.40
CA PRO A 85 4.89 -37.44 9.49
C PRO A 85 5.26 -37.95 8.10
N LYS A 86 4.74 -37.28 7.07
CA LYS A 86 5.10 -37.46 5.65
C LYS A 86 6.10 -36.42 5.19
N PHE A 87 6.00 -35.17 5.67
CA PHE A 87 6.80 -34.05 5.19
C PHE A 87 7.63 -33.40 6.29
N ILE A 88 7.02 -33.07 7.43
CA ILE A 88 7.69 -32.36 8.52
C ILE A 88 7.72 -33.25 9.77
N ALA A 89 8.88 -33.81 10.10
CA ALA A 89 9.09 -34.57 11.33
C ALA A 89 9.41 -33.64 12.52
N THR A 90 8.76 -33.88 13.66
CA THR A 90 9.09 -33.15 14.91
C THR A 90 10.07 -33.98 15.75
N PHE A 91 11.19 -33.36 16.10
CA PHE A 91 12.16 -33.89 17.05
C PHE A 91 12.04 -33.13 18.38
N PRO A 92 11.45 -33.73 19.44
CA PRO A 92 11.24 -33.04 20.71
C PRO A 92 12.53 -32.41 21.24
N LYS A 93 12.44 -31.14 21.69
CA LYS A 93 13.56 -30.32 22.19
C LYS A 93 14.69 -30.01 21.19
N LYS A 94 14.64 -30.55 19.96
CA LYS A 94 15.67 -30.31 18.94
C LYS A 94 15.16 -29.45 17.78
N GLY A 95 13.89 -29.58 17.41
CA GLY A 95 13.29 -28.77 16.34
C GLY A 95 12.50 -29.60 15.33
N TYR A 96 12.60 -29.22 14.06
CA TYR A 96 11.85 -29.80 12.95
C TYR A 96 12.79 -30.25 11.84
N LYS A 97 12.40 -31.29 11.09
CA LYS A 97 13.15 -31.81 9.96
C LYS A 97 12.21 -31.98 8.78
N PHE A 98 12.58 -31.46 7.62
CA PHE A 98 11.90 -31.76 6.37
C PHE A 98 12.41 -33.11 5.83
N ILE A 99 11.53 -34.09 5.72
CA ILE A 99 11.85 -35.50 5.42
C ILE A 99 11.38 -35.93 4.02
N ALA A 100 10.85 -35.00 3.23
CA ALA A 100 10.48 -35.26 1.84
C ALA A 100 11.67 -35.03 0.91
N ASP A 101 11.75 -35.81 -0.16
CA ASP A 101 12.78 -35.67 -1.19
C ASP A 101 12.50 -34.40 -1.99
N VAL A 102 13.46 -33.47 -2.05
CA VAL A 102 13.32 -32.18 -2.73
C VAL A 102 14.15 -32.18 -4.02
N GLU A 103 13.49 -31.95 -5.16
CA GLU A 103 14.13 -31.74 -6.46
C GLU A 103 13.88 -30.31 -6.97
N ARG A 104 14.94 -29.67 -7.48
CA ARG A 104 14.82 -28.33 -8.06
C ARG A 104 14.45 -28.45 -9.53
N ILE A 105 13.20 -28.15 -9.87
CA ILE A 105 12.76 -28.02 -11.26
C ILE A 105 13.28 -26.71 -11.83
N THR A 106 14.09 -26.79 -12.89
CA THR A 106 14.60 -25.65 -13.65
C THR A 106 13.86 -25.42 -14.98
N GLN A 107 12.82 -26.21 -15.29
CA GLN A 107 12.00 -26.06 -16.50
C GLN A 107 10.51 -26.32 -16.20
N TYR A 108 9.67 -25.31 -16.37
CA TYR A 108 8.21 -25.46 -16.33
C TYR A 108 7.72 -25.80 -17.73
N GLY A 109 7.69 -27.09 -18.08
CA GLY A 109 7.23 -27.56 -19.38
C GLY A 109 7.02 -29.08 -19.41
N GLU A 110 5.79 -29.48 -19.72
CA GLU A 110 5.29 -30.87 -19.88
C GLU A 110 4.95 -31.67 -18.61
N ILE A 111 3.96 -31.22 -17.84
CA ILE A 111 3.02 -32.14 -17.17
C ILE A 111 1.60 -31.68 -17.47
N ARG A 112 1.04 -32.14 -18.59
CA ARG A 112 -0.42 -32.37 -18.82
C ARG A 112 -0.72 -32.78 -20.27
N THR A 113 -0.29 -33.97 -20.70
CA THR A 113 -1.11 -34.75 -21.66
C THR A 113 -0.72 -36.24 -21.71
N THR A 114 -1.12 -37.03 -20.71
CA THR A 114 -1.24 -38.49 -20.89
C THR A 114 -2.52 -39.04 -20.28
N ARG A 115 -3.49 -39.25 -21.19
CA ARG A 115 -4.50 -40.33 -21.24
C ARG A 115 -5.52 -40.46 -20.09
N ARG A 116 -6.76 -40.10 -20.43
CA ARG A 116 -7.86 -41.07 -20.44
C ARG A 116 -8.50 -41.09 -21.83
N THR A 117 -8.15 -42.08 -22.64
CA THR A 117 -9.03 -42.57 -23.70
C THR A 117 -9.47 -43.96 -23.29
N SER A 118 -10.76 -44.04 -22.97
CA SER A 118 -11.51 -45.28 -22.79
C SER A 118 -11.43 -46.12 -24.05
N GLU A 119 -11.18 -47.40 -23.85
CA GLU A 119 -11.43 -48.44 -24.83
C GLU A 119 -12.91 -48.42 -25.23
N ASN A 120 -13.16 -48.34 -26.54
CA ASN A 120 -14.27 -49.05 -27.15
C ASN A 120 -13.90 -49.38 -28.60
N THR A 121 -13.59 -50.66 -28.79
CA THR A 121 -13.88 -51.52 -29.93
C THR A 121 -14.71 -50.86 -31.04
N TYR A 122 -14.21 -50.84 -32.29
CA TYR A 122 -14.91 -51.36 -33.47
C TYR A 122 -14.04 -51.26 -34.75
N SER A 123 -13.72 -52.45 -35.29
CA SER A 123 -13.66 -52.86 -36.71
C SER A 123 -13.10 -51.92 -37.80
N LYS A 124 -12.00 -52.39 -38.42
CA LYS A 124 -11.44 -51.97 -39.72
C LYS A 124 -12.48 -51.85 -40.84
N PRO A 125 -12.20 -50.98 -41.83
CA PRO A 125 -12.23 -51.44 -43.22
C PRO A 125 -10.91 -51.19 -43.97
N LYS A 126 -10.85 -51.80 -45.15
CA LYS A 126 -9.68 -52.24 -45.90
C LYS A 126 -8.93 -51.10 -46.61
N LEU A 127 -7.60 -51.20 -46.62
CA LEU A 127 -6.74 -50.49 -47.58
C LEU A 127 -6.96 -51.03 -49.00
N THR A 128 -7.32 -50.14 -49.92
CA THR A 128 -7.14 -50.33 -51.36
C THR A 128 -5.97 -49.47 -51.85
N LYS A 129 -5.08 -50.11 -52.61
CA LYS A 129 -3.86 -49.55 -53.21
C LYS A 129 -4.19 -48.42 -54.21
N ASN A 130 -3.42 -47.33 -54.17
CA ASN A 130 -2.88 -46.61 -55.35
C ASN A 130 -1.97 -45.46 -54.89
N ARG A 131 -0.67 -45.51 -55.21
CA ARG A 131 0.04 -44.86 -56.33
C ARG A 131 0.48 -43.41 -56.06
N LEU A 132 1.78 -43.30 -55.75
CA LEU A 132 2.76 -42.28 -56.12
C LEU A 132 2.35 -40.80 -56.09
N PHE A 133 2.90 -40.06 -55.13
CA PHE A 133 3.36 -38.68 -55.35
C PHE A 133 4.69 -38.46 -54.61
N LYS A 134 5.77 -38.28 -55.36
CA LYS A 134 7.03 -37.74 -54.85
C LYS A 134 6.87 -36.23 -54.79
N PHE A 135 6.68 -35.66 -53.60
CA PHE A 135 6.85 -34.23 -53.36
C PHE A 135 8.05 -34.00 -52.45
N SER A 136 8.88 -33.05 -52.89
CA SER A 136 10.12 -32.60 -52.29
C SER A 136 9.93 -32.20 -50.82
N PHE A 137 10.62 -32.89 -49.90
CA PHE A 137 10.58 -32.67 -48.43
C PHE A 137 11.21 -31.34 -47.98
N VAL A 138 11.69 -30.49 -48.89
CA VAL A 138 12.50 -29.31 -48.54
C VAL A 138 11.66 -28.16 -48.00
N ILE A 139 10.47 -27.94 -48.55
CA ILE A 139 9.58 -26.83 -48.15
C ILE A 139 9.03 -27.00 -46.72
N PRO A 140 8.45 -28.15 -46.31
CA PRO A 140 7.96 -28.31 -44.95
C PRO A 140 9.10 -28.24 -43.92
N PHE A 141 10.32 -28.65 -44.27
CA PHE A 141 11.47 -28.57 -43.37
C PHE A 141 11.92 -27.13 -43.13
N ILE A 142 11.89 -26.27 -44.16
CA ILE A 142 12.19 -24.84 -44.02
C ILE A 142 11.12 -24.15 -43.18
N VAL A 143 9.83 -24.46 -43.40
CA VAL A 143 8.73 -23.91 -42.60
C VAL A 143 8.85 -24.37 -41.15
N ILE A 144 9.11 -25.65 -40.89
CA ILE A 144 9.34 -26.18 -39.54
C ILE A 144 10.57 -25.54 -38.90
N SER A 145 11.65 -25.32 -39.65
CA SER A 145 12.86 -24.67 -39.15
C SER A 145 12.63 -23.19 -38.84
N LEU A 146 11.83 -22.48 -39.64
CA LEU A 146 11.46 -21.08 -39.37
C LEU A 146 10.50 -20.98 -38.19
N VAL A 147 9.57 -21.92 -38.04
CA VAL A 147 8.68 -22.01 -36.88
C VAL A 147 9.48 -22.36 -35.62
N LEU A 148 10.41 -23.32 -35.69
CA LEU A 148 11.31 -23.66 -34.57
C LEU A 148 12.26 -22.51 -34.24
N PHE A 149 12.77 -21.79 -35.25
CA PHE A 149 13.58 -20.60 -35.03
C PHE A 149 12.76 -19.46 -34.42
N TRP A 150 11.51 -19.28 -34.84
CA TRP A 150 10.60 -18.31 -34.23
C TRP A 150 10.22 -18.69 -32.79
N ILE A 151 9.97 -19.98 -32.52
CA ILE A 151 9.73 -20.50 -31.16
C ILE A 151 10.98 -20.35 -30.28
N MET A 152 12.17 -20.64 -30.81
CA MET A 152 13.43 -20.45 -30.07
C MET A 152 13.85 -18.98 -29.95
N ALA A 153 13.41 -18.10 -30.86
CA ALA A 153 13.65 -16.66 -30.80
C ALA A 153 12.65 -15.93 -29.88
N ASN A 154 11.46 -16.50 -29.70
CA ASN A 154 10.42 -16.05 -28.76
C ASN A 154 10.41 -16.87 -27.46
N ASP A 155 11.52 -17.52 -27.10
CA ASP A 155 11.67 -18.16 -25.79
C ASP A 155 11.86 -17.04 -24.75
N ASP A 156 10.77 -16.37 -24.38
CA ASP A 156 10.66 -15.54 -23.19
C ASP A 156 10.84 -16.47 -21.99
N LYS A 157 12.10 -16.78 -21.67
CA LYS A 157 12.44 -17.39 -20.38
C LYS A 157 11.77 -16.52 -19.31
N PRO A 158 11.03 -17.09 -18.35
CA PRO A 158 10.44 -16.30 -17.29
C PRO A 158 11.57 -15.49 -16.64
N ALA A 159 11.46 -14.16 -16.74
CA ALA A 159 12.47 -13.28 -16.18
C ALA A 159 12.57 -13.57 -14.68
N LEU A 160 13.77 -13.95 -14.23
CA LEU A 160 14.01 -14.06 -12.79
C LEU A 160 13.71 -12.71 -12.16
N LEU A 161 12.72 -12.67 -11.26
CA LEU A 161 12.44 -11.46 -10.48
C LEU A 161 13.68 -11.12 -9.64
N PRO A 162 14.10 -9.85 -9.57
CA PRO A 162 15.23 -9.41 -8.78
C PRO A 162 14.91 -9.57 -7.28
N GLN A 163 15.96 -9.76 -6.49
CA GLN A 163 15.85 -9.75 -5.02
C GLN A 163 16.12 -8.35 -4.46
N LEU A 164 15.67 -8.09 -3.23
CA LEU A 164 16.00 -6.86 -2.52
C LEU A 164 17.30 -7.01 -1.74
N LYS A 165 18.30 -6.21 -2.10
CA LYS A 165 19.53 -6.04 -1.33
C LYS A 165 19.38 -4.83 -0.41
N PRO A 166 19.42 -4.97 0.92
CA PRO A 166 19.35 -3.84 1.83
C PRO A 166 20.61 -2.98 1.70
N LEU A 167 20.43 -1.67 1.54
CA LEU A 167 21.49 -0.65 1.55
C LEU A 167 21.62 0.03 2.93
N THR A 168 20.55 -0.01 3.71
CA THR A 168 20.45 0.54 5.07
C THR A 168 19.72 -0.44 5.99
N ARG A 169 19.87 -0.23 7.31
CA ARG A 169 19.33 -1.06 8.42
C ARG A 169 19.18 -0.22 9.69
N ALA A 170 18.95 1.09 9.57
CA ALA A 170 18.97 1.99 10.72
C ALA A 170 17.63 1.95 11.47
N SER A 171 17.66 2.21 12.77
CA SER A 171 16.42 2.35 13.55
C SER A 171 15.65 3.59 13.10
N GLY A 172 14.46 3.42 12.54
CA GLY A 172 13.59 4.52 12.12
C GLY A 172 12.95 4.24 10.76
N GLN A 173 12.52 5.32 10.10
CA GLN A 173 11.95 5.23 8.76
C GLN A 173 12.85 5.96 7.75
N GLU A 174 13.36 5.25 6.75
CA GLU A 174 14.19 5.79 5.69
C GLU A 174 13.40 5.91 4.38
N TRP A 175 13.48 7.07 3.74
CA TRP A 175 12.64 7.53 2.63
C TRP A 175 13.45 8.20 1.52
N SER A 176 12.81 8.29 0.35
CA SER A 176 13.29 9.06 -0.80
C SER A 176 14.76 8.78 -1.16
N PRO A 177 15.14 7.51 -1.37
CA PRO A 177 16.53 7.16 -1.68
C PRO A 177 16.94 7.69 -3.06
N SER A 178 18.17 8.17 -3.18
CA SER A 178 18.75 8.61 -4.45
C SER A 178 20.25 8.34 -4.47
N VAL A 179 20.70 7.57 -5.45
CA VAL A 179 22.13 7.27 -5.63
C VAL A 179 22.78 8.34 -6.51
N SER A 180 23.98 8.77 -6.15
CA SER A 180 24.77 9.73 -6.92
C SER A 180 25.06 9.22 -8.34
N PRO A 181 25.24 10.11 -9.34
CA PRO A 181 25.53 9.69 -10.71
C PRO A 181 26.77 8.78 -10.85
N ASP A 182 27.77 8.96 -9.98
CA ASP A 182 28.97 8.12 -9.93
C ASP A 182 28.81 6.81 -9.14
N GLN A 183 27.61 6.55 -8.62
CA GLN A 183 27.18 5.33 -7.91
C GLN A 183 27.92 5.06 -6.59
N LYS A 184 28.56 6.07 -5.99
CA LYS A 184 29.31 5.90 -4.74
C LYS A 184 28.55 6.30 -3.50
N TYR A 185 27.57 7.19 -3.64
CA TYR A 185 26.87 7.80 -2.50
C TYR A 185 25.37 7.58 -2.60
N LEU A 186 24.76 7.21 -1.48
CA LEU A 186 23.32 7.13 -1.29
C LEU A 186 22.87 8.35 -0.47
N MET A 187 22.00 9.17 -1.04
CA MET A 187 21.27 10.21 -0.34
C MET A 187 19.89 9.70 0.05
N PHE A 188 19.44 10.01 1.26
CA PHE A 188 18.13 9.60 1.74
C PHE A 188 17.65 10.44 2.92
N VAL A 189 16.35 10.42 3.16
CA VAL A 189 15.73 11.07 4.32
C VAL A 189 15.49 10.04 5.41
N GLU A 190 16.01 10.28 6.61
CA GLU A 190 15.74 9.49 7.82
C GLU A 190 14.73 10.26 8.68
N VAL A 191 13.63 9.60 9.05
CA VAL A 191 12.62 10.12 9.97
C VAL A 191 12.81 9.45 11.32
N LEU A 192 13.28 10.23 12.28
CA LEU A 192 13.48 9.80 13.65
C LEU A 192 12.73 10.75 14.58
N ALA A 193 11.87 10.22 15.45
CA ALA A 193 11.02 11.01 16.34
C ALA A 193 10.26 12.16 15.60
N ASN A 194 9.79 11.87 14.37
CA ASN A 194 9.08 12.80 13.48
C ASN A 194 9.87 14.06 13.09
N LYS A 195 11.19 13.97 13.10
CA LYS A 195 12.07 14.95 12.46
C LYS A 195 12.71 14.30 11.25
N MET A 196 12.69 15.04 10.13
CA MET A 196 13.32 14.63 8.88
C MET A 196 14.77 15.11 8.85
N TYR A 197 15.68 14.16 8.67
CA TYR A 197 17.10 14.39 8.51
C TYR A 197 17.52 13.93 7.12
N LEU A 198 18.30 14.73 6.41
CA LEU A 198 18.86 14.35 5.13
C LEU A 198 20.29 13.83 5.34
N TYR A 199 20.55 12.60 4.92
CA TYR A 199 21.85 11.96 5.02
C TYR A 199 22.42 11.66 3.64
N ILE A 200 23.76 11.71 3.55
CA ILE A 200 24.52 11.17 2.43
C ILE A 200 25.48 10.12 2.99
N LYS A 201 25.36 8.89 2.51
CA LYS A 201 26.13 7.72 2.93
C LYS A 201 26.99 7.20 1.77
N GLN A 202 28.26 6.96 2.03
CA GLN A 202 29.13 6.27 1.10
C GLN A 202 28.83 4.76 1.10
N LEU A 203 28.64 4.18 -0.08
CA LEU A 203 28.19 2.79 -0.23
C LEU A 203 29.30 1.75 0.04
N SER A 204 30.58 2.13 -0.07
CA SER A 204 31.70 1.19 0.07
C SER A 204 32.01 0.81 1.52
N ASP A 205 31.90 1.75 2.46
CA ASP A 205 32.29 1.58 3.86
C ASP A 205 31.21 2.02 4.85
N GLY A 206 30.12 2.63 4.37
CA GLY A 206 28.99 3.07 5.18
C GLY A 206 29.19 4.40 5.90
N GLN A 207 30.29 5.13 5.65
CA GLN A 207 30.48 6.46 6.25
C GLN A 207 29.34 7.40 5.83
N LYS A 208 28.72 8.10 6.79
CA LYS A 208 27.61 9.02 6.51
C LYS A 208 27.83 10.42 7.08
N ILE A 209 27.29 11.42 6.38
CA ILE A 209 27.21 12.82 6.81
C ILE A 209 25.75 13.29 6.82
N GLU A 210 25.44 14.23 7.69
CA GLU A 210 24.13 14.90 7.74
C GLU A 210 24.20 16.23 6.98
N VAL A 211 23.19 16.53 6.16
CA VAL A 211 23.03 17.83 5.51
C VAL A 211 22.36 18.80 6.50
N LYS A 212 23.16 19.70 7.08
CA LYS A 212 22.70 20.71 8.07
C LYS A 212 22.78 22.14 7.51
N PRO A 213 21.69 22.66 6.92
CA PRO A 213 21.68 24.02 6.35
C PRO A 213 21.51 25.13 7.39
N SER A 214 21.00 24.79 8.58
CA SER A 214 20.74 25.73 9.67
C SER A 214 20.82 25.04 11.03
N ASP A 215 21.11 25.82 12.07
CA ASP A 215 21.07 25.35 13.47
C ASP A 215 19.66 25.32 14.07
N ASP A 216 18.60 25.57 13.26
CA ASP A 216 17.21 25.48 13.71
C ASP A 216 16.87 24.04 14.10
N PRO A 217 16.61 23.75 15.39
CA PRO A 217 16.37 22.39 15.85
C PRO A 217 15.03 21.83 15.34
N ASN A 218 14.13 22.67 14.83
CA ASN A 218 12.81 22.27 14.36
C ASN A 218 12.72 22.14 12.83
N ALA A 219 13.81 22.42 12.11
CA ALA A 219 13.84 22.30 10.66
C ALA A 219 13.81 20.84 10.22
N TRP A 220 12.92 20.55 9.28
CA TRP A 220 12.93 19.34 8.46
C TRP A 220 13.80 19.59 7.23
N VAL A 221 14.66 18.63 6.88
CA VAL A 221 15.55 18.70 5.72
C VAL A 221 15.25 17.54 4.78
N GLY A 222 14.92 17.85 3.53
CA GLY A 222 14.41 16.91 2.53
C GLY A 222 13.01 17.28 2.03
N PRO A 223 12.55 16.76 0.88
CA PRO A 223 13.25 15.89 -0.07
C PRO A 223 14.42 16.59 -0.80
N ALA A 224 15.24 15.82 -1.53
CA ALA A 224 16.47 16.28 -2.16
C ALA A 224 16.79 15.55 -3.47
N SER A 225 17.63 16.14 -4.32
CA SER A 225 18.12 15.56 -5.57
C SER A 225 19.58 15.90 -5.83
N TRP A 226 20.30 14.96 -6.44
CA TRP A 226 21.62 15.21 -7.02
C TRP A 226 21.51 16.05 -8.30
N SER A 227 22.50 16.89 -8.56
CA SER A 227 22.72 17.45 -9.88
C SER A 227 23.13 16.34 -10.88
N PRO A 228 22.84 16.49 -12.18
CA PRO A 228 23.22 15.51 -13.20
C PRO A 228 24.71 15.10 -13.18
N ASP A 229 25.60 16.04 -12.85
CA ASP A 229 27.04 15.78 -12.73
C ASP A 229 27.50 15.30 -11.34
N GLY A 230 26.60 15.24 -10.35
CA GLY A 230 26.88 14.83 -8.98
C GLY A 230 27.67 15.84 -8.14
N SER A 231 27.98 17.02 -8.68
CA SER A 231 28.79 18.04 -8.01
C SER A 231 28.00 18.90 -7.01
N ASN A 232 26.67 18.90 -7.10
CA ASN A 232 25.79 19.66 -6.24
C ASN A 232 24.58 18.82 -5.80
N ILE A 233 23.97 19.25 -4.71
CA ILE A 233 22.66 18.78 -4.26
C ILE A 233 21.69 19.96 -4.19
N VAL A 234 20.41 19.69 -4.41
CA VAL A 234 19.31 20.58 -4.10
C VAL A 234 18.41 19.92 -3.07
N TYR A 235 17.93 20.67 -2.09
CA TYR A 235 17.07 20.14 -1.03
C TYR A 235 16.13 21.19 -0.45
N LEU A 236 15.02 20.71 0.11
CA LEU A 236 14.08 21.52 0.85
C LEU A 236 14.47 21.62 2.33
N VAL A 237 14.23 22.79 2.92
CA VAL A 237 14.25 23.04 4.36
C VAL A 237 12.94 23.68 4.75
N ALA A 238 12.22 23.07 5.68
CA ALA A 238 10.91 23.55 6.07
C ALA A 238 10.65 23.42 7.57
N THR A 239 9.83 24.34 8.06
CA THR A 239 9.25 24.33 9.41
C THR A 239 7.77 24.65 9.30
N LYS A 240 7.07 24.71 10.44
CA LYS A 240 5.70 25.24 10.51
C LYS A 240 5.58 26.67 9.96
N ASN A 241 6.66 27.46 9.96
CA ASN A 241 6.62 28.90 9.68
C ASN A 241 7.30 29.31 8.36
N TYR A 242 8.14 28.46 7.78
CA TYR A 242 8.83 28.78 6.52
C TYR A 242 9.12 27.54 5.70
N CYS A 243 9.36 27.75 4.42
CA CYS A 243 9.79 26.76 3.44
C CYS A 243 10.86 27.40 2.54
N ARG A 244 11.98 26.73 2.31
CA ARG A 244 13.14 27.26 1.58
C ARG A 244 13.88 26.16 0.83
N TYR A 245 14.22 26.41 -0.43
CA TYR A 245 15.08 25.52 -1.22
C TYR A 245 16.52 26.01 -1.20
N TYR A 246 17.45 25.08 -1.00
CA TYR A 246 18.88 25.34 -0.98
C TYR A 246 19.61 24.48 -2.01
N THR A 247 20.73 25.00 -2.51
CA THR A 247 21.74 24.20 -3.21
C THR A 247 23.06 24.23 -2.44
N GLN A 248 23.83 23.16 -2.54
CA GLN A 248 25.12 23.02 -1.87
C GLN A 248 26.05 22.16 -2.71
N SER A 249 27.30 22.59 -2.85
CA SER A 249 28.32 21.79 -3.55
C SER A 249 28.69 20.56 -2.72
N PHE A 250 28.97 19.45 -3.38
CA PHE A 250 29.35 18.19 -2.77
C PHE A 250 30.67 17.67 -3.37
N ASP A 251 31.61 17.28 -2.51
CA ASP A 251 32.86 16.63 -2.90
C ASP A 251 33.27 15.61 -1.81
N GLN A 252 33.18 14.32 -2.10
CA GLN A 252 33.65 13.22 -1.25
C GLN A 252 33.26 13.35 0.24
N LEU A 253 31.96 13.40 0.52
CA LEU A 253 31.39 13.62 1.87
C LEU A 253 31.76 14.98 2.50
N ARG A 254 32.15 15.97 1.71
CA ARG A 254 32.28 17.37 2.15
C ARG A 254 31.23 18.21 1.45
N LEU A 255 30.51 18.99 2.26
CA LEU A 255 29.51 19.92 1.78
C LEU A 255 30.07 21.34 1.82
N GLY A 256 29.82 22.11 0.76
CA GLY A 256 30.16 23.53 0.68
C GLY A 256 29.28 24.40 1.57
N LYS A 257 29.26 25.72 1.35
CA LYS A 257 28.30 26.59 2.05
C LYS A 257 26.91 26.46 1.41
N PRO A 258 25.83 26.32 2.20
CA PRO A 258 24.48 26.25 1.66
C PRO A 258 24.09 27.60 1.03
N LYS A 259 23.56 27.57 -0.19
CA LYS A 259 23.07 28.73 -0.93
C LYS A 259 21.55 28.68 -1.04
N LEU A 260 20.86 29.67 -0.49
CA LEU A 260 19.42 29.82 -0.64
C LEU A 260 19.07 30.14 -2.11
N ILE A 261 18.16 29.36 -2.68
CA ILE A 261 17.67 29.52 -4.06
C ILE A 261 16.38 30.33 -4.05
N TYR A 262 15.40 29.89 -3.25
CA TYR A 262 14.04 30.38 -3.28
C TYR A 262 13.31 30.09 -1.96
N SER A 263 12.34 30.93 -1.59
CA SER A 263 11.48 30.74 -0.41
C SER A 263 10.05 30.45 -0.82
N CYS A 264 9.52 29.30 -0.40
CA CYS A 264 8.16 28.84 -0.67
C CYS A 264 7.19 29.22 0.46
N PRO A 265 5.87 29.20 0.20
CA PRO A 265 4.87 29.31 1.25
C PRO A 265 5.04 28.22 2.31
N ALA A 266 4.89 28.61 3.59
CA ALA A 266 4.93 27.68 4.70
C ALA A 266 3.88 26.56 4.53
N GLY A 267 4.25 25.33 4.88
CA GLY A 267 3.42 24.15 4.65
C GLY A 267 3.64 23.45 3.30
N SER A 268 4.53 23.96 2.44
CA SER A 268 4.97 23.24 1.23
C SER A 268 6.07 22.23 1.56
N TYR A 269 5.85 20.96 1.22
CA TYR A 269 6.78 19.84 1.40
C TYR A 269 6.86 18.97 0.13
N GLY A 270 6.91 19.60 -1.05
CA GLY A 270 6.85 18.89 -2.33
C GLY A 270 8.20 18.34 -2.80
N LYS A 271 8.15 17.37 -3.71
CA LYS A 271 9.33 16.81 -4.40
C LYS A 271 10.08 17.92 -5.16
N ILE A 272 11.41 17.84 -5.20
CA ILE A 272 12.30 18.72 -5.95
C ILE A 272 13.36 17.89 -6.67
N ALA A 273 13.64 18.21 -7.93
CA ALA A 273 14.65 17.52 -8.73
C ALA A 273 15.33 18.47 -9.72
N TYR A 274 16.59 18.18 -10.06
CA TYR A 274 17.22 18.76 -11.24
C TYR A 274 16.63 18.17 -12.51
N THR A 275 16.55 18.97 -13.57
CA THR A 275 16.36 18.48 -14.95
C THR A 275 17.62 17.75 -15.45
N HIS A 276 17.69 17.46 -16.76
CA HIS A 276 18.95 17.04 -17.39
C HIS A 276 20.04 18.14 -17.41
N SER A 277 19.71 19.36 -16.97
CA SER A 277 20.63 20.47 -16.79
C SER A 277 20.93 20.72 -15.30
N ASN A 278 22.18 21.10 -15.01
CA ASN A 278 22.59 21.59 -13.69
C ASN A 278 21.98 22.96 -13.34
N GLU A 279 21.29 23.61 -14.27
CA GLU A 279 20.80 24.99 -14.14
C GLU A 279 19.28 25.08 -13.98
N GLN A 280 18.55 23.98 -14.15
CA GLN A 280 17.08 23.98 -14.11
C GLN A 280 16.55 22.94 -13.14
N LEU A 281 15.53 23.32 -12.39
CA LEU A 281 14.87 22.51 -11.36
C LEU A 281 13.37 22.38 -11.66
N ILE A 282 12.82 21.21 -11.35
CA ILE A 282 11.37 20.99 -11.24
C ILE A 282 11.02 20.73 -9.78
N PHE A 283 9.93 21.32 -9.30
CA PHE A 283 9.47 21.10 -7.94
C PHE A 283 7.95 21.28 -7.79
N ALA A 284 7.40 20.61 -6.78
CA ALA A 284 6.02 20.76 -6.37
C ALA A 284 5.91 21.75 -5.21
N GLU A 285 4.99 22.71 -5.30
CA GLU A 285 4.79 23.75 -4.29
C GLU A 285 3.29 23.96 -4.02
N ARG A 286 2.93 24.27 -2.77
CA ARG A 286 1.58 24.76 -2.45
C ARG A 286 1.59 26.29 -2.47
N LEU A 287 0.55 26.88 -3.07
CA LEU A 287 0.38 28.33 -3.10
C LEU A 287 -0.01 28.92 -1.74
N THR A 288 -0.70 28.14 -0.91
CA THR A 288 -1.04 28.43 0.49
C THR A 288 -0.97 27.13 1.29
N ALA A 289 -0.97 27.19 2.63
CA ALA A 289 -0.80 26.01 3.49
C ALA A 289 -1.78 24.85 3.16
N ASN A 290 -3.00 25.17 2.72
CA ASN A 290 -4.07 24.21 2.43
C ASN A 290 -4.37 24.06 0.92
N ALA A 291 -3.61 24.73 0.05
CA ALA A 291 -3.79 24.58 -1.39
C ALA A 291 -3.24 23.23 -1.90
N PRO A 292 -3.80 22.69 -2.99
CA PRO A 292 -3.18 21.57 -3.70
C PRO A 292 -1.78 21.93 -4.22
N TYR A 293 -0.93 20.92 -4.37
CA TYR A 293 0.40 21.05 -4.97
C TYR A 293 0.32 21.38 -6.46
N VAL A 294 1.22 22.25 -6.90
CA VAL A 294 1.35 22.71 -8.28
C VAL A 294 2.81 22.52 -8.70
N LEU A 295 3.01 22.06 -9.93
CA LEU A 295 4.35 21.89 -10.50
C LEU A 295 4.89 23.19 -11.10
N PHE A 296 6.14 23.48 -10.77
CA PHE A 296 6.90 24.63 -11.26
C PHE A 296 8.27 24.21 -11.78
N GLU A 297 8.77 24.99 -12.72
CA GLU A 297 10.14 25.01 -13.18
C GLU A 297 10.85 26.24 -12.61
N PHE A 298 12.13 26.10 -12.26
CA PHE A 298 12.98 27.18 -11.78
C PHE A 298 14.34 27.17 -12.46
N ASP A 299 14.75 28.33 -12.97
CA ASP A 299 16.07 28.56 -13.53
C ASP A 299 17.01 29.12 -12.45
N LEU A 300 18.07 28.38 -12.13
CA LEU A 300 19.06 28.72 -11.12
C LEU A 300 19.97 29.89 -11.50
N THR A 301 20.09 30.18 -12.80
CA THR A 301 20.94 31.26 -13.32
C THR A 301 20.19 32.59 -13.32
N THR A 302 18.94 32.59 -13.78
CA THR A 302 18.12 33.80 -13.89
C THR A 302 17.26 34.05 -12.66
N GLY A 303 16.99 33.03 -11.85
CA GLY A 303 16.08 33.09 -10.70
C GLY A 303 14.60 33.10 -11.10
N THR A 304 14.29 32.72 -12.34
CA THR A 304 12.93 32.79 -12.89
C THR A 304 12.15 31.53 -12.51
N LYS A 305 10.93 31.72 -11.97
CA LYS A 305 9.97 30.64 -11.70
C LYS A 305 8.85 30.62 -12.74
N ARG A 306 8.60 29.48 -13.37
CA ARG A 306 7.52 29.26 -14.35
C ARG A 306 6.59 28.16 -13.86
N ARG A 307 5.27 28.36 -13.98
CA ARG A 307 4.29 27.30 -13.74
C ARG A 307 4.21 26.42 -14.99
N LEU A 308 4.28 25.10 -14.82
CA LEU A 308 4.15 24.15 -15.92
C LEU A 308 2.68 23.95 -16.31
N ASN A 309 2.43 23.66 -17.58
CA ASN A 309 1.16 23.08 -18.03
C ASN A 309 0.97 21.71 -17.37
N GLN A 310 -0.17 21.45 -16.74
CA GLN A 310 -0.34 20.26 -15.90
C GLN A 310 -1.82 19.86 -15.79
N PRO A 311 -2.10 18.60 -15.40
CA PRO A 311 -3.46 18.14 -15.19
C PRO A 311 -4.22 18.95 -14.12
N PRO A 312 -5.57 18.88 -14.10
CA PRO A 312 -6.38 19.48 -13.05
C PRO A 312 -5.91 19.10 -11.64
N LEU A 313 -6.06 20.04 -10.70
CA LEU A 313 -5.61 19.86 -9.32
C LEU A 313 -6.69 19.15 -8.50
N ILE A 314 -6.70 17.82 -8.56
CA ILE A 314 -7.60 16.97 -7.79
C ILE A 314 -6.94 16.55 -6.47
N LEU A 315 -7.73 16.41 -5.40
CA LEU A 315 -7.26 16.07 -4.05
C LEU A 315 -6.08 16.96 -3.58
N GLY A 316 -4.91 16.34 -3.35
CA GLY A 316 -3.70 17.01 -2.91
C GLY A 316 -2.94 17.76 -4.00
N GLY A 317 -3.40 17.72 -5.26
CA GLY A 317 -2.72 18.31 -6.42
C GLY A 317 -1.59 17.44 -6.99
N ASN A 318 -0.78 18.06 -7.85
CA ASN A 318 0.28 17.39 -8.60
C ASN A 318 1.59 17.46 -7.81
N ILE A 319 1.84 16.47 -6.96
CA ILE A 319 3.08 16.35 -6.17
C ILE A 319 4.07 15.35 -6.78
N SER A 320 3.58 14.33 -7.48
CA SER A 320 4.39 13.22 -7.95
C SER A 320 4.80 13.39 -9.40
N PHE A 321 6.10 13.36 -9.64
CA PHE A 321 6.68 13.47 -10.96
C PHE A 321 8.02 12.72 -11.07
N ASP A 322 8.39 12.41 -12.32
CA ASP A 322 9.69 11.84 -12.69
C ASP A 322 10.16 12.35 -14.06
N LEU A 323 11.46 12.53 -14.23
CA LEU A 323 12.03 12.97 -15.51
C LEU A 323 12.27 11.79 -16.44
N HIS A 324 11.95 11.93 -17.72
CA HIS A 324 12.29 10.90 -18.70
C HIS A 324 13.81 10.66 -18.69
N PRO A 325 14.33 9.43 -18.83
CA PRO A 325 15.77 9.17 -18.62
C PRO A 325 16.72 9.83 -19.64
N ARG A 326 16.19 10.47 -20.69
CA ARG A 326 16.95 10.86 -21.91
C ARG A 326 16.37 12.04 -22.68
N LYS A 327 15.07 12.31 -22.53
CA LYS A 327 14.33 13.35 -23.27
C LYS A 327 13.93 14.43 -22.29
N ASN A 328 13.77 15.67 -22.74
CA ASN A 328 13.32 16.76 -21.89
C ASN A 328 11.80 16.67 -21.61
N ARG A 329 11.40 15.61 -20.91
CA ARG A 329 10.01 15.28 -20.62
C ARG A 329 9.84 14.94 -19.16
N LEU A 330 8.67 15.26 -18.62
CA LEU A 330 8.29 14.98 -17.24
C LEU A 330 7.04 14.10 -17.24
N LEU A 331 7.08 13.01 -16.48
CA LEU A 331 5.91 12.23 -16.12
C LEU A 331 5.24 12.86 -14.91
N ILE A 332 3.93 13.01 -14.96
CA ILE A 332 3.09 13.49 -13.86
C ILE A 332 2.06 12.40 -13.55
N SER A 333 2.03 11.94 -12.31
CA SER A 333 0.95 11.07 -11.80
C SER A 333 -0.11 11.97 -11.14
N SER A 334 -1.35 11.92 -11.62
CA SER A 334 -2.43 12.80 -11.15
C SER A 334 -3.80 12.14 -11.27
N PRO A 335 -4.60 12.09 -10.20
CA PRO A 335 -5.95 11.52 -10.24
C PRO A 335 -6.92 12.43 -10.99
N ASP A 336 -7.96 11.84 -11.57
CA ASP A 336 -9.10 12.58 -12.12
C ASP A 336 -10.29 12.66 -11.14
N GLU A 337 -11.41 13.23 -11.58
CA GLU A 337 -12.62 13.40 -10.76
C GLU A 337 -13.25 12.07 -10.28
N LYS A 338 -12.97 10.95 -10.97
CA LYS A 338 -13.38 9.60 -10.56
C LYS A 338 -12.38 8.95 -9.60
N ILE A 339 -11.28 9.63 -9.30
CA ILE A 339 -10.15 9.14 -8.50
C ILE A 339 -9.38 8.03 -9.24
N TRP A 340 -9.43 8.03 -10.58
CA TRP A 340 -8.59 7.18 -11.42
C TRP A 340 -7.25 7.85 -11.65
N GLU A 341 -6.14 7.16 -11.38
CA GLU A 341 -4.81 7.73 -11.59
C GLU A 341 -4.52 7.88 -13.09
N GLY A 342 -4.23 9.10 -13.53
CA GLY A 342 -3.76 9.40 -14.86
C GLY A 342 -2.24 9.63 -14.89
N PHE A 343 -1.61 9.09 -15.92
CA PHE A 343 -0.19 9.28 -16.20
C PHE A 343 -0.03 10.21 -17.41
N TYR A 344 0.57 11.36 -17.20
CA TYR A 344 0.72 12.40 -18.22
C TYR A 344 2.19 12.65 -18.52
N SER A 345 2.53 12.81 -19.80
CA SER A 345 3.84 13.29 -20.22
C SER A 345 3.72 14.74 -20.66
N ILE A 346 4.51 15.63 -20.06
CA ILE A 346 4.73 16.98 -20.56
C ILE A 346 6.12 17.09 -21.20
N ASP A 347 6.18 17.74 -22.35
CA ASP A 347 7.43 18.16 -22.99
C ASP A 347 7.86 19.53 -22.43
N LEU A 348 9.05 19.59 -21.82
CA LEU A 348 9.48 20.77 -21.05
C LEU A 348 9.88 21.94 -21.94
N ASP A 349 10.27 21.68 -23.18
CA ASP A 349 10.66 22.71 -24.17
C ASP A 349 9.43 23.39 -24.77
N THR A 350 8.38 22.62 -25.04
CA THR A 350 7.16 23.09 -25.72
C THR A 350 5.98 23.36 -24.80
N ASP A 351 6.03 22.88 -23.55
CA ASP A 351 4.92 22.90 -22.57
C ASP A 351 3.68 22.11 -23.04
N GLU A 352 3.87 21.19 -24.00
CA GLU A 352 2.82 20.33 -24.53
C GLU A 352 2.54 19.17 -23.56
N LEU A 353 1.31 19.08 -23.06
CA LEU A 353 0.85 18.05 -22.14
C LEU A 353 0.05 16.97 -22.89
N SER A 354 0.42 15.71 -22.67
CA SER A 354 -0.25 14.55 -23.26
C SER A 354 -0.63 13.54 -22.16
N LEU A 355 -1.86 13.02 -22.22
CA LEU A 355 -2.26 11.87 -21.41
C LEU A 355 -1.72 10.60 -22.07
N LEU A 356 -0.99 9.78 -21.32
CA LEU A 356 -0.50 8.48 -21.79
C LEU A 356 -1.59 7.42 -21.59
N PHE A 357 -1.99 7.19 -20.34
CA PHE A 357 -3.08 6.27 -19.99
C PHE A 357 -3.63 6.58 -18.59
N LYS A 358 -4.70 5.87 -18.22
CA LYS A 358 -5.32 5.92 -16.90
C LYS A 358 -5.45 4.52 -16.32
N LEU A 359 -5.34 4.42 -15.01
CA LEU A 359 -5.70 3.23 -14.24
C LEU A 359 -6.96 3.51 -13.45
N ASP A 360 -7.85 2.53 -13.37
CA ASP A 360 -9.10 2.59 -12.60
C ASP A 360 -8.90 2.40 -11.08
N SER A 361 -7.72 2.79 -10.59
CA SER A 361 -7.29 2.71 -9.20
C SER A 361 -6.52 3.96 -8.83
N TYR A 362 -6.52 4.30 -7.54
CA TYR A 362 -5.73 5.39 -7.00
C TYR A 362 -4.36 4.88 -6.55
N ILE A 363 -3.47 4.70 -7.51
CA ILE A 363 -2.09 4.29 -7.26
C ILE A 363 -1.19 5.43 -7.64
N CYS A 364 -0.65 6.12 -6.64
CA CYS A 364 0.25 7.22 -6.92
C CYS A 364 1.68 6.77 -7.23
N CYS A 365 2.37 7.69 -7.90
CA CYS A 365 3.82 7.77 -8.07
C CYS A 365 4.43 6.75 -9.03
N GLY A 366 4.01 6.83 -10.29
CA GLY A 366 4.77 6.22 -11.39
C GLY A 366 6.03 6.99 -11.72
N ILE A 367 7.07 6.26 -12.10
CA ILE A 367 8.33 6.76 -12.65
C ILE A 367 8.54 6.18 -14.05
N TRP A 368 9.36 6.82 -14.87
CA TRP A 368 9.80 6.20 -16.12
C TRP A 368 10.64 4.96 -15.84
N GLU A 369 10.46 3.93 -16.66
CA GLU A 369 11.43 2.85 -16.75
C GLU A 369 12.77 3.36 -17.31
N HIS A 370 13.86 2.62 -17.10
CA HIS A 370 15.21 2.99 -17.55
C HIS A 370 15.31 3.27 -19.06
N SER A 371 14.49 2.61 -19.89
CA SER A 371 14.42 2.90 -21.33
C SER A 371 13.70 4.22 -21.64
N GLY A 372 12.74 4.60 -20.80
CA GLY A 372 11.74 5.66 -21.06
C GLY A 372 10.54 5.21 -21.89
N GLU A 373 10.37 3.90 -22.12
CA GLU A 373 9.30 3.34 -22.96
C GLU A 373 8.16 2.72 -22.14
N ARG A 374 8.31 2.69 -20.82
CA ARG A 374 7.34 2.13 -19.87
C ARG A 374 7.26 2.99 -18.61
N ILE A 375 6.19 2.80 -17.85
CA ILE A 375 6.00 3.43 -16.53
C ILE A 375 6.06 2.35 -15.47
N VAL A 376 6.92 2.53 -14.46
CA VAL A 376 7.07 1.65 -13.31
C VAL A 376 6.43 2.29 -12.08
N LEU A 377 5.67 1.52 -11.32
CA LEU A 377 5.02 1.95 -10.09
C LEU A 377 4.86 0.78 -9.12
N MET A 378 4.45 1.09 -7.89
CA MET A 378 4.01 0.06 -6.96
C MET A 378 2.74 -0.63 -7.49
N GLY A 379 2.54 -1.89 -7.11
CA GLY A 379 1.24 -2.53 -7.23
C GLY A 379 0.19 -1.84 -6.36
N ASP A 380 -1.07 -2.20 -6.58
CA ASP A 380 -2.17 -1.77 -5.73
C ASP A 380 -1.99 -2.27 -4.27
N HIS A 381 -2.85 -1.82 -3.36
CA HIS A 381 -2.70 -2.09 -1.93
C HIS A 381 -2.68 -3.61 -1.61
N PRO A 382 -1.74 -4.14 -0.79
CA PRO A 382 -0.80 -3.46 0.13
C PRO A 382 0.54 -3.03 -0.46
N ALA A 383 0.62 -2.86 -1.79
CA ALA A 383 1.79 -2.36 -2.51
C ALA A 383 3.04 -3.22 -2.27
N THR A 384 2.89 -4.54 -2.32
CA THR A 384 4.00 -5.51 -2.11
C THR A 384 4.73 -5.90 -3.41
N GLN A 385 4.29 -5.31 -4.53
CA GLN A 385 4.82 -5.57 -5.86
C GLN A 385 5.34 -4.30 -6.52
N LEU A 386 6.32 -4.45 -7.40
CA LEU A 386 6.74 -3.43 -8.35
C LEU A 386 6.27 -3.87 -9.74
N ILE A 387 5.49 -3.03 -10.41
CA ILE A 387 4.85 -3.35 -11.69
C ILE A 387 5.18 -2.29 -12.75
N SER A 388 4.99 -2.61 -14.03
CA SER A 388 4.97 -1.61 -15.11
C SER A 388 3.85 -1.83 -16.11
N TYR A 389 3.59 -0.77 -16.85
CA TYR A 389 2.76 -0.76 -18.05
C TYR A 389 3.53 -0.12 -19.20
N ASP A 390 3.15 -0.46 -20.42
CA ASP A 390 3.54 0.34 -21.59
C ASP A 390 2.87 1.74 -21.56
N LEU A 391 3.22 2.59 -22.52
CA LEU A 391 2.68 3.97 -22.57
C LEU A 391 1.21 4.04 -22.99
N GLN A 392 0.57 2.91 -23.26
CA GLN A 392 -0.87 2.79 -23.52
C GLN A 392 -1.62 2.24 -22.31
N GLY A 393 -0.93 1.94 -21.20
CA GLY A 393 -1.51 1.35 -19.99
C GLY A 393 -1.81 -0.13 -20.14
N GLN A 394 -1.21 -0.79 -21.14
CA GLN A 394 -1.37 -2.20 -21.41
C GLN A 394 -0.10 -2.97 -20.98
N ASP A 395 -0.09 -4.27 -21.27
CA ASP A 395 1.07 -5.14 -21.05
C ASP A 395 1.61 -5.05 -19.60
N LYS A 396 0.74 -5.30 -18.62
CA LYS A 396 1.12 -5.25 -17.20
C LYS A 396 2.18 -6.30 -16.89
N THR A 397 3.35 -5.86 -16.41
CA THR A 397 4.47 -6.73 -16.05
C THR A 397 4.84 -6.55 -14.59
N VAL A 398 5.04 -7.64 -13.84
CA VAL A 398 5.53 -7.62 -12.46
C VAL A 398 7.05 -7.76 -12.48
N PHE A 399 7.78 -6.76 -11.97
CA PHE A 399 9.25 -6.82 -11.82
C PHE A 399 9.64 -7.45 -10.51
N TYR A 400 8.90 -7.20 -9.44
CA TYR A 400 9.25 -7.69 -8.11
C TYR A 400 7.96 -8.00 -7.34
N SER A 401 8.02 -9.03 -6.49
CA SER A 401 6.98 -9.35 -5.53
C SER A 401 7.61 -9.82 -4.23
N GLY A 402 7.12 -9.30 -3.10
CA GLY A 402 7.60 -9.69 -1.77
C GLY A 402 6.53 -9.60 -0.69
N SER A 403 6.95 -9.53 0.57
CA SER A 403 6.06 -9.49 1.75
C SER A 403 6.10 -8.17 2.52
N GLN A 404 6.88 -7.20 2.05
CA GLN A 404 6.99 -5.87 2.64
C GLN A 404 6.20 -4.87 1.80
N ARG A 405 5.57 -3.91 2.46
CA ARG A 405 4.97 -2.77 1.79
C ARG A 405 6.09 -1.97 1.15
N LEU A 406 5.97 -1.75 -0.15
CA LEU A 406 6.86 -0.91 -0.92
C LEU A 406 6.35 0.52 -0.91
N TYR A 407 7.28 1.42 -1.18
CA TYR A 407 7.04 2.84 -1.35
C TYR A 407 7.58 3.27 -2.72
N PRO A 408 7.22 4.49 -3.20
CA PRO A 408 7.50 4.88 -4.57
C PRO A 408 8.96 4.63 -4.98
N PRO A 409 9.18 3.96 -6.12
CA PRO A 409 10.52 3.62 -6.59
C PRO A 409 11.30 4.85 -7.04
N GLU A 410 12.62 4.73 -7.06
CA GLU A 410 13.53 5.64 -7.76
C GLU A 410 14.48 4.82 -8.65
N ARG A 411 14.88 5.35 -9.81
CA ARG A 411 15.81 4.64 -10.71
C ARG A 411 17.21 4.63 -10.13
N HIS A 412 17.87 3.48 -10.18
CA HIS A 412 19.32 3.43 -9.95
C HIS A 412 20.07 3.95 -11.20
N PRO A 413 21.12 4.78 -11.05
CA PRO A 413 21.91 5.30 -12.18
C PRO A 413 22.65 4.25 -13.01
N ASN A 414 22.55 2.95 -12.67
CA ASN A 414 23.20 1.88 -13.43
C ASN A 414 22.37 1.44 -14.64
N GLY A 415 21.16 2.00 -14.80
CA GLY A 415 20.27 1.72 -15.93
C GLY A 415 19.57 0.37 -15.86
N LEU A 416 19.61 -0.32 -14.71
CA LEU A 416 19.04 -1.66 -14.54
C LEU A 416 18.20 -1.77 -13.26
N ASP A 417 18.74 -1.29 -12.13
CA ASP A 417 18.14 -1.51 -10.82
C ASP A 417 17.21 -0.37 -10.40
N TYR A 418 16.38 -0.63 -9.40
CA TYR A 418 15.55 0.35 -8.71
C TYR A 418 15.94 0.44 -7.24
N LEU A 419 15.78 1.63 -6.69
CA LEU A 419 15.85 1.89 -5.26
C LEU A 419 14.42 1.93 -4.71
N LEU A 420 14.22 1.30 -3.55
CA LEU A 420 12.91 1.18 -2.93
C LEU A 420 13.07 1.41 -1.43
N SER A 421 12.23 2.25 -0.83
CA SER A 421 11.97 2.12 0.60
C SER A 421 10.96 0.99 0.79
N ALA A 422 11.20 0.10 1.75
CA ALA A 422 10.28 -0.97 2.09
C ALA A 422 10.26 -1.23 3.60
N GLY A 423 9.11 -1.61 4.12
CA GLY A 423 8.93 -1.85 5.54
C GLY A 423 7.71 -2.68 5.86
N LYS A 424 7.52 -2.93 7.15
CA LYS A 424 6.27 -3.50 7.68
C LYS A 424 5.67 -2.53 8.69
N SER A 425 4.37 -2.34 8.60
CA SER A 425 3.58 -1.72 9.66
C SER A 425 2.84 -2.83 10.41
N ASN A 426 2.64 -2.61 11.71
CA ASN A 426 1.88 -3.49 12.58
C ASN A 426 0.99 -2.64 13.48
N LEU A 427 -0.19 -2.30 12.97
CA LEU A 427 -1.26 -1.67 13.72
C LEU A 427 -2.11 -2.72 14.43
N ASP A 428 -2.23 -2.57 15.74
CA ASP A 428 -3.09 -3.39 16.58
C ASP A 428 -4.37 -2.63 16.94
N VAL A 429 -5.46 -3.37 17.13
CA VAL A 429 -6.74 -2.85 17.63
C VAL A 429 -6.82 -3.03 19.15
N LYS A 430 -7.03 -1.92 19.86
CA LYS A 430 -7.20 -1.89 21.32
C LYS A 430 -8.55 -1.31 21.72
N VAL A 431 -9.01 -1.71 22.90
CA VAL A 431 -10.14 -1.09 23.59
C VAL A 431 -9.71 -0.47 24.89
N PHE A 432 -10.18 0.75 25.13
CA PHE A 432 -10.13 1.46 26.39
C PHE A 432 -11.54 1.45 27.02
N PRO A 433 -11.80 0.57 28.00
CA PRO A 433 -13.11 0.47 28.65
C PRO A 433 -13.43 1.69 29.51
N PHE A 434 -14.68 2.14 29.54
CA PHE A 434 -15.07 3.28 30.40
C PHE A 434 -14.98 2.99 31.90
N ASN A 435 -15.02 1.72 32.29
CA ASN A 435 -14.94 1.26 33.68
C ASN A 435 -13.52 0.89 34.14
N SER A 436 -12.51 1.11 33.30
CA SER A 436 -11.12 0.69 33.54
C SER A 436 -10.15 1.86 33.33
N SER A 437 -8.99 1.81 34.01
CA SER A 437 -7.86 2.70 33.70
C SER A 437 -6.98 2.15 32.58
N ASP A 438 -7.08 0.86 32.30
CA ASP A 438 -6.16 0.14 31.41
C ASP A 438 -6.87 -0.28 30.13
N SER A 439 -6.15 -0.17 29.01
CA SER A 439 -6.57 -0.69 27.71
C SER A 439 -6.09 -2.13 27.50
N HIS A 440 -6.76 -2.87 26.61
CA HIS A 440 -6.38 -4.22 26.22
C HIS A 440 -6.53 -4.42 24.71
N HIS A 441 -5.79 -5.38 24.15
CA HIS A 441 -5.88 -5.74 22.74
C HIS A 441 -7.13 -6.56 22.46
N ILE A 442 -7.81 -6.25 21.35
CA ILE A 442 -8.82 -7.12 20.75
C ILE A 442 -8.22 -7.82 19.52
N VAL A 443 -7.48 -7.10 18.69
CA VAL A 443 -6.81 -7.67 17.53
C VAL A 443 -5.34 -7.27 17.59
N ASN A 444 -4.46 -8.26 17.47
CA ASN A 444 -3.02 -8.08 17.51
C ASN A 444 -2.33 -9.09 16.58
N THR A 445 -2.62 -8.98 15.28
CA THR A 445 -1.92 -9.82 14.31
C THR A 445 -0.49 -9.31 14.12
N SER A 446 0.26 -9.89 13.18
CA SER A 446 1.64 -9.45 12.87
C SER A 446 1.70 -8.47 11.69
N VAL A 447 0.55 -7.90 11.32
CA VAL A 447 0.31 -7.03 10.18
C VAL A 447 -0.74 -5.98 10.59
N ASP A 448 -1.00 -4.99 9.73
CA ASP A 448 -1.99 -3.96 10.06
C ASP A 448 -3.42 -4.52 10.22
N ASP A 449 -4.00 -4.20 11.37
CA ASP A 449 -5.41 -4.31 11.72
C ASP A 449 -5.95 -2.90 12.02
N ARG A 450 -6.85 -2.39 11.18
CA ARG A 450 -7.26 -0.97 11.16
C ARG A 450 -8.78 -0.79 10.98
N LEU A 451 -9.23 0.47 11.09
CA LEU A 451 -10.63 0.88 10.88
C LEU A 451 -11.63 0.12 11.75
N ALA A 452 -11.21 -0.30 12.95
CA ALA A 452 -12.05 -1.12 13.80
C ALA A 452 -13.29 -0.35 14.30
N ILE A 453 -14.47 -1.00 14.21
CA ILE A 453 -15.75 -0.47 14.67
C ILE A 453 -16.58 -1.56 15.38
N ALA A 454 -17.29 -1.18 16.44
CA ALA A 454 -18.12 -2.09 17.20
C ALA A 454 -19.51 -2.26 16.57
N ASN A 455 -20.01 -3.49 16.55
CA ASN A 455 -21.38 -3.77 16.18
C ASN A 455 -22.32 -3.20 17.27
N PRO A 456 -23.32 -2.37 16.91
CA PRO A 456 -24.15 -1.66 17.89
C PRO A 456 -25.08 -2.59 18.67
N VAL A 457 -25.27 -3.84 18.24
CA VAL A 457 -26.19 -4.80 18.86
C VAL A 457 -25.48 -5.86 19.68
N ASP A 458 -24.42 -6.46 19.15
CA ASP A 458 -23.79 -7.64 19.76
C ASP A 458 -22.30 -7.48 20.09
N LEU A 459 -21.77 -6.26 19.96
CA LEU A 459 -20.41 -5.87 20.38
C LEU A 459 -19.27 -6.61 19.69
N ARG A 460 -19.56 -7.39 18.64
CA ARG A 460 -18.51 -7.90 17.75
C ARG A 460 -17.81 -6.74 17.05
N VAL A 461 -16.52 -6.84 16.85
CA VAL A 461 -15.71 -5.78 16.23
C VAL A 461 -15.43 -6.15 14.79
N ALA A 462 -15.85 -5.32 13.84
CA ALA A 462 -15.38 -5.40 12.46
C ALA A 462 -14.12 -4.57 12.30
N PHE A 463 -13.18 -5.02 11.49
CA PHE A 463 -11.93 -4.31 11.19
C PHE A 463 -11.41 -4.72 9.81
N VAL A 464 -10.52 -3.91 9.24
CA VAL A 464 -9.79 -4.22 8.01
C VAL A 464 -8.43 -4.79 8.39
N GLY A 465 -8.09 -5.98 7.92
CA GLY A 465 -6.87 -6.70 8.29
C GLY A 465 -6.15 -7.29 7.10
N LEU A 466 -4.81 -7.30 7.15
CA LEU A 466 -3.92 -7.79 6.10
C LEU A 466 -3.46 -9.26 6.27
N ALA A 467 -4.03 -9.99 7.23
CA ALA A 467 -3.51 -11.30 7.63
C ALA A 467 -3.60 -12.38 6.53
N SER A 468 -4.48 -12.20 5.53
CA SER A 468 -4.60 -13.06 4.35
C SER A 468 -3.56 -12.76 3.26
N GLY A 469 -2.87 -11.61 3.35
CA GLY A 469 -2.04 -11.04 2.28
C GLY A 469 -2.73 -9.94 1.47
N ASN A 470 -4.05 -9.85 1.53
CA ASN A 470 -4.87 -8.79 0.93
C ASN A 470 -5.60 -7.99 2.01
N GLU A 471 -6.10 -6.80 1.68
CA GLU A 471 -7.02 -6.10 2.58
C GLU A 471 -8.36 -6.80 2.62
N GLU A 472 -8.71 -7.32 3.78
CA GLU A 472 -9.98 -8.01 3.97
C GLU A 472 -10.71 -7.43 5.16
N ILE A 473 -12.04 -7.52 5.15
CA ILE A 473 -12.84 -7.21 6.31
C ILE A 473 -12.94 -8.46 7.17
N TRP A 474 -12.65 -8.31 8.45
CA TRP A 474 -12.69 -9.36 9.47
C TRP A 474 -13.70 -8.97 10.54
N ILE A 475 -14.24 -9.98 11.22
CA ILE A 475 -14.99 -9.81 12.47
C ILE A 475 -14.26 -10.57 13.57
N SER A 476 -14.10 -9.92 14.71
CA SER A 476 -13.72 -10.52 15.98
C SER A 476 -14.89 -10.51 16.96
N ASP A 477 -14.92 -11.50 17.86
CA ASP A 477 -15.66 -11.33 19.12
C ASP A 477 -15.05 -10.21 19.97
N SER A 478 -15.80 -9.74 20.98
CA SER A 478 -15.37 -8.67 21.89
C SER A 478 -14.12 -9.02 22.72
N THR A 479 -13.71 -10.29 22.76
CA THR A 479 -12.55 -10.76 23.51
C THR A 479 -11.29 -10.92 22.65
N GLY A 480 -11.41 -10.75 21.32
CA GLY A 480 -10.31 -10.98 20.39
C GLY A 480 -10.02 -12.45 20.04
N LYS A 481 -10.72 -13.40 20.67
CA LYS A 481 -10.33 -14.82 20.65
C LYS A 481 -10.80 -15.56 19.40
N HIS A 482 -11.92 -15.14 18.84
CA HIS A 482 -12.48 -15.75 17.64
C HIS A 482 -12.59 -14.70 16.55
N GLN A 483 -11.72 -14.84 15.55
CA GLN A 483 -11.69 -13.97 14.37
C GLN A 483 -12.14 -14.76 13.14
N ARG A 484 -12.90 -14.10 12.27
CA ARG A 484 -13.39 -14.67 11.02
C ARG A 484 -13.29 -13.63 9.91
N GLN A 485 -12.63 -14.00 8.82
CA GLN A 485 -12.63 -13.24 7.57
C GLN A 485 -14.05 -13.23 6.98
N LEU A 486 -14.55 -12.04 6.62
CA LEU A 486 -15.86 -11.88 5.98
C LEU A 486 -15.77 -11.90 4.47
N THR A 487 -14.69 -11.36 3.94
CA THR A 487 -14.53 -11.03 2.52
C THR A 487 -13.40 -11.82 1.92
N HIS A 488 -13.40 -11.99 0.60
CA HIS A 488 -12.37 -12.70 -0.12
C HIS A 488 -12.17 -11.99 -1.45
N PHE A 489 -11.45 -10.87 -1.44
CA PHE A 489 -11.25 -10.10 -2.65
C PHE A 489 -10.13 -10.69 -3.50
N ASP A 490 -10.41 -10.72 -4.80
CA ASP A 490 -9.45 -11.00 -5.86
C ASP A 490 -8.92 -9.71 -6.51
N ASP A 491 -9.42 -8.55 -6.09
CA ASP A 491 -8.89 -7.25 -6.44
C ASP A 491 -8.07 -6.64 -5.28
N GLN A 492 -7.46 -5.48 -5.54
CA GLN A 492 -6.54 -4.82 -4.62
C GLN A 492 -7.13 -3.49 -4.13
N ARG A 493 -8.42 -3.50 -3.80
CA ARG A 493 -9.12 -2.35 -3.24
C ARG A 493 -8.53 -1.91 -1.90
N HIS A 494 -8.69 -0.63 -1.60
CA HIS A 494 -8.25 -0.03 -0.34
C HIS A 494 -9.40 0.58 0.44
N TYR A 495 -9.66 0.08 1.66
CA TYR A 495 -10.70 0.62 2.52
C TYR A 495 -10.22 1.84 3.31
N VAL A 496 -11.12 2.80 3.51
CA VAL A 496 -10.85 4.05 4.24
C VAL A 496 -11.86 4.31 5.35
N ASP A 497 -13.01 3.63 5.36
CA ASP A 497 -13.99 3.69 6.45
C ASP A 497 -14.83 2.42 6.52
N LEU A 498 -15.39 2.14 7.69
CA LEU A 498 -16.40 1.11 7.92
C LEU A 498 -17.59 1.72 8.66
N SER A 499 -18.80 1.20 8.42
CA SER A 499 -20.00 1.59 9.17
C SER A 499 -20.98 0.43 9.31
N TRP A 500 -21.52 0.21 10.52
CA TRP A 500 -22.56 -0.79 10.77
C TRP A 500 -23.96 -0.22 10.53
N SER A 501 -24.88 -1.05 10.04
CA SER A 501 -26.31 -0.74 10.11
C SER A 501 -26.80 -0.78 11.57
N PRO A 502 -27.84 -0.02 11.93
CA PRO A 502 -28.35 0.01 13.31
C PRO A 502 -28.76 -1.35 13.88
N ASN A 503 -29.23 -2.28 13.04
CA ASN A 503 -29.56 -3.65 13.46
C ASN A 503 -28.36 -4.61 13.48
N GLY A 504 -27.16 -4.14 13.16
CA GLY A 504 -25.92 -4.93 13.15
C GLY A 504 -25.85 -6.01 12.07
N LYS A 505 -26.73 -6.03 11.06
CA LYS A 505 -26.79 -7.08 10.03
C LYS A 505 -26.10 -6.71 8.71
N LEU A 506 -25.92 -5.42 8.45
CA LEU A 506 -25.21 -4.93 7.28
C LEU A 506 -23.96 -4.18 7.75
N LEU A 507 -22.89 -4.33 7.00
CA LEU A 507 -21.64 -3.60 7.16
C LEU A 507 -21.33 -2.91 5.85
N ALA A 508 -21.16 -1.59 5.87
CA ALA A 508 -20.69 -0.84 4.72
C ALA A 508 -19.18 -0.60 4.84
N GLY A 509 -18.45 -0.82 3.76
CA GLY A 509 -17.04 -0.45 3.62
C GLY A 509 -16.88 0.61 2.55
N LEU A 510 -16.21 1.71 2.88
CA LEU A 510 -15.93 2.81 1.97
C LEU A 510 -14.53 2.62 1.39
N THR A 511 -14.41 2.62 0.06
CA THR A 511 -13.14 2.86 -0.64
C THR A 511 -13.06 4.34 -1.02
N LEU A 512 -12.11 4.74 -1.88
CA LEU A 512 -11.97 6.15 -2.26
C LEU A 512 -13.16 6.69 -3.08
N ASN A 513 -13.87 5.83 -3.80
CA ASN A 513 -14.92 6.23 -4.72
C ASN A 513 -16.11 5.26 -4.79
N GLU A 514 -16.10 4.18 -4.00
CA GLU A 514 -17.14 3.16 -3.98
C GLU A 514 -17.56 2.82 -2.55
N ILE A 515 -18.82 2.40 -2.42
CA ILE A 515 -19.36 1.86 -1.16
C ILE A 515 -19.71 0.40 -1.40
N HIS A 516 -19.17 -0.47 -0.55
CA HIS A 516 -19.40 -1.90 -0.56
C HIS A 516 -20.34 -2.24 0.58
N LEU A 517 -21.35 -3.06 0.31
CA LEU A 517 -22.33 -3.47 1.29
C LEU A 517 -22.25 -4.97 1.53
N TYR A 518 -21.99 -5.34 2.78
CA TYR A 518 -21.87 -6.72 3.24
C TYR A 518 -23.05 -7.10 4.11
N ASP A 519 -23.82 -8.09 3.67
CA ASP A 519 -24.80 -8.76 4.52
C ASP A 519 -24.10 -9.88 5.29
N ILE A 520 -23.90 -9.67 6.59
CA ILE A 520 -23.19 -10.63 7.44
C ILE A 520 -24.01 -11.90 7.72
N THR A 521 -25.33 -11.86 7.48
CA THR A 521 -26.23 -13.00 7.69
C THR A 521 -26.31 -13.89 6.47
N LEU A 522 -26.27 -13.30 5.28
CA LEU A 522 -26.29 -14.00 4.00
C LEU A 522 -24.88 -14.31 3.46
N ALA A 523 -23.84 -13.75 4.09
CA ALA A 523 -22.46 -13.79 3.59
C ALA A 523 -22.38 -13.32 2.13
N LYS A 524 -23.08 -12.22 1.82
CA LYS A 524 -23.18 -11.65 0.47
C LYS A 524 -22.67 -10.23 0.45
N GLU A 525 -21.84 -9.94 -0.54
CA GLU A 525 -21.36 -8.60 -0.85
C GLU A 525 -22.04 -8.06 -2.10
N ASN A 526 -22.29 -6.75 -2.14
CA ASN A 526 -22.54 -6.02 -3.38
C ASN A 526 -21.88 -4.63 -3.34
N VAL A 527 -21.32 -4.18 -4.47
CA VAL A 527 -20.93 -2.79 -4.66
C VAL A 527 -22.17 -1.96 -4.97
N LEU A 528 -22.35 -0.84 -4.29
CA LEU A 528 -23.49 0.04 -4.56
C LEU A 528 -23.32 0.68 -5.94
N PRO A 529 -24.38 0.74 -6.78
CA PRO A 529 -24.33 1.28 -8.14
C PRO A 529 -24.33 2.82 -8.13
N LEU A 530 -23.34 3.42 -7.46
CA LEU A 530 -23.15 4.86 -7.36
C LEU A 530 -22.17 5.32 -8.45
N PRO A 531 -22.33 6.55 -9.00
CA PRO A 531 -21.31 7.12 -9.86
C PRO A 531 -19.98 7.25 -9.11
N GLN A 532 -18.90 6.77 -9.71
CA GLN A 532 -17.56 6.91 -9.14
C GLN A 532 -17.18 8.38 -9.03
N ALA A 533 -16.98 8.82 -7.80
CA ALA A 533 -16.57 10.16 -7.43
C ALA A 533 -15.94 10.12 -6.04
N GLU A 534 -15.29 11.19 -5.60
CA GLU A 534 -14.83 11.27 -4.21
C GLU A 534 -16.01 11.15 -3.23
N ILE A 535 -16.01 10.09 -2.41
CA ILE A 535 -17.01 9.87 -1.36
C ILE A 535 -16.39 10.12 0.03
N ARG A 536 -17.15 10.79 0.91
CA ARG A 536 -16.82 11.02 2.33
C ARG A 536 -18.04 10.77 3.21
N ALA A 537 -17.81 10.73 4.53
CA ALA A 537 -18.87 10.77 5.54
C ALA A 537 -19.94 9.67 5.37
N MET A 538 -19.50 8.43 5.15
CA MET A 538 -20.43 7.30 5.02
C MET A 538 -21.01 6.92 6.38
N SER A 539 -22.34 6.78 6.48
CA SER A 539 -23.01 6.26 7.67
C SER A 539 -24.39 5.69 7.35
N PHE A 540 -24.90 4.76 8.16
CA PHE A 540 -26.28 4.30 8.02
C PHE A 540 -27.25 5.21 8.75
N LYS A 541 -28.20 5.81 8.02
CA LYS A 541 -29.34 6.51 8.63
C LYS A 541 -30.31 5.53 9.29
N ASP A 542 -30.58 4.43 8.60
CA ASP A 542 -31.45 3.34 9.05
C ASP A 542 -31.04 2.05 8.31
N ASN A 543 -31.73 0.94 8.59
CA ASN A 543 -31.39 -0.36 8.00
C ASN A 543 -31.61 -0.44 6.47
N ARG A 544 -32.09 0.63 5.83
CA ARG A 544 -32.38 0.70 4.39
C ARG A 544 -31.68 1.86 3.71
N THR A 545 -31.15 2.82 4.46
CA THR A 545 -30.68 4.09 3.93
C THR A 545 -29.26 4.37 4.38
N ILE A 546 -28.34 4.52 3.42
CA ILE A 546 -26.97 4.93 3.64
C ILE A 546 -26.85 6.42 3.28
N ALA A 547 -26.27 7.20 4.18
CA ALA A 547 -25.88 8.57 3.94
C ALA A 547 -24.40 8.63 3.55
N PHE A 548 -24.07 9.53 2.64
CA PHE A 548 -22.71 9.79 2.17
C PHE A 548 -22.65 11.17 1.52
N SER A 549 -21.45 11.71 1.34
CA SER A 549 -21.26 13.02 0.73
C SER A 549 -20.40 12.94 -0.51
N VAL A 550 -20.79 13.72 -1.52
CA VAL A 550 -20.04 13.89 -2.78
C VAL A 550 -19.88 15.37 -3.10
N LYS A 551 -18.81 15.72 -3.79
CA LYS A 551 -18.55 17.10 -4.20
C LYS A 551 -19.30 17.43 -5.50
N GLN A 552 -20.04 18.54 -5.51
CA GLN A 552 -20.79 19.07 -6.65
C GLN A 552 -20.58 20.59 -6.75
N ASN A 553 -20.09 21.09 -7.88
CA ASN A 553 -19.78 22.52 -8.09
C ASN A 553 -18.95 23.12 -6.94
N ASP A 554 -17.87 22.43 -6.58
CA ASP A 554 -16.98 22.77 -5.47
C ASP A 554 -17.55 22.75 -4.05
N LYS A 555 -18.79 22.27 -3.87
CA LYS A 555 -19.43 22.11 -2.56
C LYS A 555 -19.70 20.66 -2.24
N TRP A 556 -19.45 20.26 -1.00
CA TRP A 556 -19.87 18.96 -0.49
C TRP A 556 -21.37 18.96 -0.27
N ILE A 557 -22.05 17.93 -0.79
CA ILE A 557 -23.50 17.76 -0.66
C ILE A 557 -23.76 16.37 -0.08
N ALA A 558 -24.50 16.33 1.01
CA ALA A 558 -24.96 15.09 1.62
C ALA A 558 -26.07 14.44 0.78
N LYS A 559 -25.95 13.15 0.52
CA LYS A 559 -26.87 12.31 -0.24
C LYS A 559 -27.31 11.11 0.57
N ARG A 560 -28.44 10.54 0.17
CA ARG A 560 -28.97 9.28 0.69
C ARG A 560 -29.14 8.28 -0.44
N TYR A 561 -28.80 7.04 -0.17
CA TYR A 561 -29.03 5.89 -1.03
C TYR A 561 -29.94 4.89 -0.33
N ASN A 562 -31.03 4.50 -0.98
CA ASN A 562 -31.93 3.47 -0.47
C ASN A 562 -31.54 2.10 -1.06
N ILE A 563 -31.23 1.14 -0.19
CA ILE A 563 -30.74 -0.19 -0.55
C ILE A 563 -31.84 -1.05 -1.19
N GLU A 564 -33.12 -0.81 -0.88
CA GLU A 564 -34.24 -1.58 -1.44
C GLU A 564 -34.66 -1.03 -2.82
N THR A 565 -34.78 0.30 -2.96
CA THR A 565 -35.23 0.92 -4.21
C THR A 565 -34.09 1.24 -5.19
N LEU A 566 -32.84 1.19 -4.71
CA LEU A 566 -31.63 1.57 -5.43
C LEU A 566 -31.59 3.05 -5.85
N GLU A 567 -32.44 3.89 -5.25
CA GLU A 567 -32.54 5.31 -5.58
C GLU A 567 -31.55 6.16 -4.79
N VAL A 568 -30.96 7.16 -5.47
CA VAL A 568 -30.14 8.20 -4.87
C VAL A 568 -30.92 9.51 -4.86
N SER A 569 -30.95 10.18 -3.71
CA SER A 569 -31.52 11.53 -3.59
C SER A 569 -30.67 12.40 -2.65
N ASN A 570 -30.84 13.71 -2.71
CA ASN A 570 -30.13 14.62 -1.81
C ASN A 570 -30.80 14.69 -0.44
N PHE A 571 -30.02 14.96 0.59
CA PHE A 571 -30.55 15.65 1.77
C PHE A 571 -30.81 17.12 1.45
N ASP A 572 -31.26 17.90 2.43
CA ASP A 572 -31.29 19.35 2.27
C ASP A 572 -29.89 19.87 1.88
N ASN A 573 -29.80 20.68 0.83
CA ASN A 573 -28.53 21.17 0.28
C ASN A 573 -27.74 22.05 1.28
N ARG A 574 -28.32 22.44 2.42
CA ARG A 574 -27.58 23.04 3.52
C ARG A 574 -26.55 22.12 4.14
N TRP A 575 -26.70 20.79 4.02
CA TRP A 575 -25.84 19.81 4.68
C TRP A 575 -24.69 19.37 3.77
N GLN A 576 -23.46 19.53 4.27
CA GLN A 576 -22.27 19.00 3.59
C GLN A 576 -21.94 17.58 4.00
N PHE A 577 -22.00 17.28 5.30
CA PHE A 577 -21.65 15.97 5.87
C PHE A 577 -22.65 15.59 6.96
N ILE A 578 -22.96 14.30 7.04
CA ILE A 578 -23.86 13.74 8.06
C ILE A 578 -23.24 12.43 8.56
N HIS A 579 -23.17 12.28 9.87
CA HIS A 579 -22.81 11.03 10.53
C HIS A 579 -23.99 10.57 11.38
N PHE A 580 -24.73 9.59 10.89
CA PHE A 580 -25.79 8.96 11.65
C PHE A 580 -25.22 7.95 12.65
N ASP A 581 -25.81 7.97 13.83
CA ASP A 581 -25.54 7.00 14.90
C ASP A 581 -26.79 6.13 15.15
N ALA A 582 -26.61 4.96 15.74
CA ALA A 582 -27.72 4.09 16.13
C ALA A 582 -28.65 4.75 17.15
N ASN A 583 -28.10 5.61 18.02
CA ASN A 583 -28.86 6.55 18.82
C ASN A 583 -29.03 7.87 18.04
N GLU A 584 -30.28 8.21 17.68
CA GLU A 584 -30.54 9.40 16.87
C GLU A 584 -30.08 10.70 17.54
N GLU A 585 -30.01 10.75 18.87
CA GLU A 585 -29.50 11.91 19.63
C GLU A 585 -27.97 12.09 19.54
N ASP A 586 -27.25 11.07 19.07
CA ASP A 586 -25.80 11.08 18.86
C ASP A 586 -25.42 11.38 17.38
N THR A 587 -26.42 11.53 16.51
CA THR A 587 -26.23 11.91 15.09
C THR A 587 -25.62 13.31 14.96
N LEU A 588 -24.67 13.46 14.04
CA LEU A 588 -23.96 14.72 13.77
C LEU A 588 -24.20 15.23 12.36
N TRP A 589 -24.28 16.55 12.23
CA TRP A 589 -24.44 17.24 10.95
C TRP A 589 -23.47 18.40 10.84
N ILE A 590 -22.96 18.64 9.63
CA ILE A 590 -22.15 19.81 9.32
C ILE A 590 -22.81 20.55 8.15
N ASP A 591 -23.07 21.85 8.33
CA ASP A 591 -23.66 22.70 7.28
C ASP A 591 -22.60 23.32 6.35
N GLN A 592 -23.02 24.00 5.28
CA GLN A 592 -22.11 24.65 4.31
C GLN A 592 -21.17 25.72 4.91
N GLU A 593 -21.39 26.18 6.14
CA GLU A 593 -20.56 27.16 6.86
C GLU A 593 -19.64 26.49 7.89
N ASN A 594 -19.55 25.14 7.89
CA ASN A 594 -18.84 24.33 8.88
C ASN A 594 -19.40 24.43 10.30
N LYS A 595 -20.67 24.84 10.46
CA LYS A 595 -21.34 24.77 11.76
C LYS A 595 -21.82 23.35 12.04
N ILE A 596 -21.70 22.96 13.30
CA ILE A 596 -21.98 21.60 13.76
C ILE A 596 -23.35 21.57 14.43
N TYR A 597 -24.10 20.51 14.18
CA TYR A 597 -25.40 20.25 14.77
C TYR A 597 -25.47 18.81 15.26
N ALA A 598 -26.30 18.55 16.29
CA ALA A 598 -26.53 17.21 16.83
C ALA A 598 -28.01 16.85 16.96
N GLY A 599 -28.23 15.54 17.02
CA GLY A 599 -29.50 14.90 17.26
C GLY A 599 -30.38 14.80 16.01
N ALA A 600 -31.51 14.12 16.18
CA ALA A 600 -32.47 13.85 15.11
C ALA A 600 -33.02 15.13 14.45
N SER A 601 -33.13 16.21 15.24
CA SER A 601 -33.64 17.51 14.78
C SER A 601 -32.55 18.46 14.27
N ALA A 602 -31.28 18.03 14.24
CA ALA A 602 -30.12 18.84 13.90
C ALA A 602 -30.11 20.18 14.65
N ASN A 603 -30.02 20.11 15.99
CA ASN A 603 -29.92 21.28 16.86
C ASN A 603 -28.51 21.87 16.81
N PRO A 604 -28.34 23.20 16.67
CA PRO A 604 -27.02 23.82 16.59
C PRO A 604 -26.26 23.63 17.90
N ILE A 605 -24.98 23.28 17.78
CA ILE A 605 -24.07 23.11 18.90
C ILE A 605 -23.13 24.31 18.93
N SER A 606 -22.93 24.89 20.12
CA SER A 606 -21.91 25.91 20.35
C SER A 606 -21.04 25.47 21.51
N ILE A 607 -20.08 24.59 21.20
CA ILE A 607 -19.13 24.07 22.17
C ILE A 607 -17.79 24.79 21.98
N SER A 608 -17.33 25.46 23.04
CA SER A 608 -16.07 26.19 23.01
C SER A 608 -14.90 25.27 22.66
N GLY A 609 -14.15 25.61 21.61
CA GLY A 609 -12.97 24.85 21.17
C GLY A 609 -13.20 23.90 20.00
N PHE A 610 -14.44 23.67 19.58
CA PHE A 610 -14.72 22.84 18.39
C PHE A 610 -14.24 23.49 17.09
N ASP A 611 -14.21 24.83 17.03
CA ASP A 611 -13.68 25.58 15.87
C ASP A 611 -12.16 25.44 15.67
N LYS A 612 -11.45 24.72 16.55
CA LYS A 612 -9.97 24.66 16.59
C LYS A 612 -9.38 23.34 16.08
N PHE A 613 -10.19 22.44 15.52
CA PHE A 613 -9.70 21.19 14.95
C PHE A 613 -10.42 20.81 13.65
N GLU A 614 -9.82 19.87 12.92
CA GLU A 614 -10.34 19.38 11.66
C GLU A 614 -11.49 18.38 11.92
N LEU A 615 -12.70 18.74 11.52
CA LEU A 615 -13.91 17.92 11.74
C LEU A 615 -13.92 16.65 10.89
N MET A 616 -13.31 16.72 9.72
CA MET A 616 -13.17 15.60 8.80
C MET A 616 -11.68 15.27 8.68
N HIS A 617 -11.26 14.11 9.18
CA HIS A 617 -9.90 13.65 8.94
C HIS A 617 -9.89 12.69 7.75
N GLY A 618 -9.26 13.12 6.66
CA GLY A 618 -9.37 12.42 5.38
C GLY A 618 -10.83 12.38 4.90
N ARG A 619 -11.47 11.21 5.05
CA ARG A 619 -12.84 10.94 4.56
C ARG A 619 -13.85 10.70 5.68
N ASN A 620 -13.39 10.67 6.93
CA ASN A 620 -14.18 10.24 8.08
C ASN A 620 -14.38 11.39 9.07
N PHE A 621 -15.47 11.31 9.82
CA PHE A 621 -15.73 12.24 10.91
C PHE A 621 -14.74 12.00 12.06
N ASN A 622 -13.99 13.05 12.42
CA ASN A 622 -13.12 13.08 13.59
C ASN A 622 -13.87 13.58 14.85
N LEU A 623 -15.19 13.37 14.89
CA LEU A 623 -16.04 13.75 16.02
C LEU A 623 -17.09 12.65 16.22
N ARG A 624 -17.25 12.25 17.48
CA ARG A 624 -18.28 11.32 17.93
C ARG A 624 -19.00 11.93 19.13
N LYS A 625 -20.30 11.74 19.20
CA LYS A 625 -21.10 11.97 20.40
C LYS A 625 -21.52 10.61 20.93
N PHE A 626 -21.44 10.42 22.24
CA PHE A 626 -21.95 9.22 22.89
C PHE A 626 -22.56 9.62 24.22
N GLY A 627 -23.89 9.56 24.31
CA GLY A 627 -24.63 10.08 25.45
C GLY A 627 -24.38 11.59 25.65
N ASN A 628 -23.87 11.98 26.81
CA ASN A 628 -23.60 13.39 27.16
C ASN A 628 -22.13 13.78 26.97
N SER A 629 -21.35 12.98 26.24
CA SER A 629 -19.92 13.21 26.02
C SER A 629 -19.58 13.29 24.54
N TRP A 630 -18.56 14.09 24.25
CA TRP A 630 -17.99 14.33 22.95
C TRP A 630 -16.57 13.78 22.87
N TYR A 631 -16.22 13.15 21.76
CA TYR A 631 -14.92 12.53 21.54
C TYR A 631 -14.34 12.96 20.19
N TRP A 632 -13.07 13.34 20.17
CA TRP A 632 -12.33 13.67 18.96
C TRP A 632 -10.84 13.43 19.17
N GLN A 633 -10.10 13.33 18.06
CA GLN A 633 -8.66 13.25 18.09
C GLN A 633 -8.01 14.52 17.56
N LYS A 634 -6.84 14.84 18.08
CA LYS A 634 -5.97 15.88 17.52
C LYS A 634 -4.57 15.33 17.38
N TRP A 635 -3.96 15.56 16.22
CA TRP A 635 -2.54 15.30 16.04
C TRP A 635 -1.72 16.20 16.96
N ASP A 636 -1.00 15.59 17.90
CA ASP A 636 -0.19 16.28 18.90
C ASP A 636 1.06 15.45 19.21
N ASN A 637 2.25 16.06 19.20
CA ASN A 637 3.51 15.37 19.50
C ASN A 637 3.66 13.98 18.85
N ASN A 638 3.33 13.87 17.57
CA ASN A 638 3.56 12.69 16.71
C ASN A 638 2.64 11.50 16.95
N GLN A 639 1.54 11.71 17.67
CA GLN A 639 0.47 10.73 17.84
C GLN A 639 -0.87 11.46 17.90
N TYR A 640 -1.96 10.75 17.67
CA TYR A 640 -3.29 11.29 17.90
C TYR A 640 -3.58 11.28 19.41
N GLN A 641 -3.78 12.46 20.00
CA GLN A 641 -4.35 12.59 21.33
C GLN A 641 -5.87 12.57 21.22
N LEU A 642 -6.51 11.58 21.84
CA LEU A 642 -7.96 11.50 21.95
C LEU A 642 -8.43 12.30 23.16
N TYR A 643 -9.46 13.11 22.98
CA TYR A 643 -10.07 13.97 23.98
C TYR A 643 -11.51 13.55 24.26
N GLU A 644 -11.95 13.77 25.50
CA GLU A 644 -13.36 13.74 25.90
C GLU A 644 -13.76 15.11 26.42
N MET A 645 -15.01 15.50 26.16
CA MET A 645 -15.64 16.60 26.86
C MET A 645 -17.11 16.32 27.10
N ASN A 646 -17.52 16.44 28.36
CA ASN A 646 -18.93 16.36 28.71
C ASN A 646 -19.67 17.61 28.20
N GLU A 647 -20.95 17.49 27.84
CA GLU A 647 -21.80 18.61 27.41
C GLU A 647 -21.87 19.75 28.45
N ASN A 648 -21.77 19.42 29.74
CA ASN A 648 -21.75 20.40 30.83
C ASN A 648 -20.32 20.86 31.21
N GLY A 649 -19.31 20.29 30.57
CA GLY A 649 -17.90 20.60 30.82
C GLY A 649 -17.44 21.87 30.12
N THR A 650 -16.41 22.51 30.68
CA THR A 650 -15.82 23.74 30.10
C THR A 650 -14.49 23.50 29.41
N GLU A 651 -13.83 22.37 29.64
CA GLU A 651 -12.51 22.07 29.07
C GLU A 651 -12.40 20.60 28.60
N PRO A 652 -11.69 20.36 27.48
CA PRO A 652 -11.45 19.02 26.97
C PRO A 652 -10.41 18.27 27.81
N LYS A 653 -10.72 17.02 28.16
CA LYS A 653 -9.85 16.12 28.92
C LYS A 653 -9.13 15.15 27.98
N PRO A 654 -7.79 15.07 27.97
CA PRO A 654 -7.08 14.03 27.23
C PRO A 654 -7.32 12.65 27.87
N ILE A 655 -7.65 11.65 27.05
CA ILE A 655 -7.93 10.28 27.51
C ILE A 655 -6.75 9.36 27.22
N LEU A 656 -6.39 9.20 25.94
CA LEU A 656 -5.38 8.25 25.46
C LEU A 656 -4.71 8.73 24.18
N ARG A 657 -3.59 8.08 23.83
CA ARG A 657 -2.86 8.28 22.57
C ARG A 657 -3.15 7.13 21.60
N SER A 658 -3.32 7.45 20.32
CA SER A 658 -3.56 6.53 19.22
C SER A 658 -2.54 6.76 18.10
N ASP A 659 -2.12 5.68 17.43
CA ASP A 659 -1.19 5.74 16.30
C ASP A 659 -1.91 5.78 14.93
N HIS A 660 -3.25 5.78 14.94
CA HIS A 660 -4.10 5.93 13.76
C HIS A 660 -5.20 6.96 14.04
N GLU A 661 -5.65 7.63 12.99
CA GLU A 661 -6.73 8.64 13.00
C GLU A 661 -8.13 8.07 13.27
N HIS A 662 -8.28 6.75 13.23
CA HIS A 662 -9.59 6.11 13.34
C HIS A 662 -9.81 5.68 14.78
N PHE A 663 -10.98 6.03 15.29
CA PHE A 663 -11.48 5.56 16.56
C PHE A 663 -12.98 5.35 16.47
N ASP A 664 -13.49 4.53 17.37
CA ASP A 664 -14.93 4.30 17.52
C ASP A 664 -15.29 4.36 19.01
N VAL A 665 -16.52 4.78 19.30
CA VAL A 665 -17.04 4.92 20.66
C VAL A 665 -18.31 4.11 20.77
N PHE A 666 -18.36 3.20 21.73
CA PHE A 666 -19.46 2.27 21.90
C PHE A 666 -19.77 2.04 23.38
N SER A 667 -20.79 1.24 23.67
CA SER A 667 -21.33 1.08 25.03
C SER A 667 -20.34 0.60 26.10
N GLU A 668 -19.27 -0.11 25.73
CA GLU A 668 -18.27 -0.59 26.70
C GLU A 668 -17.00 0.28 26.75
N GLY A 669 -16.77 1.18 25.78
CA GLY A 669 -15.56 2.00 25.75
C GLY A 669 -15.22 2.59 24.39
N ILE A 670 -13.92 2.81 24.18
CA ILE A 670 -13.35 3.43 22.98
C ILE A 670 -12.44 2.42 22.28
N ILE A 671 -12.69 2.17 20.99
CA ILE A 671 -11.78 1.44 20.11
C ILE A 671 -10.76 2.44 19.54
N PHE A 672 -9.49 2.08 19.59
CA PHE A 672 -8.39 2.86 19.02
C PHE A 672 -7.27 1.93 18.54
N HIS A 673 -6.27 2.50 17.87
CA HIS A 673 -5.18 1.72 17.29
C HIS A 673 -3.85 2.10 17.90
N SER A 674 -2.97 1.12 18.05
CA SER A 674 -1.58 1.35 18.44
C SER A 674 -0.64 0.61 17.51
N ALA A 675 0.48 1.22 17.16
CA ALA A 675 1.48 0.62 16.28
C ALA A 675 2.75 0.29 17.07
N GLU A 676 3.42 -0.80 16.67
CA GLU A 676 4.87 -0.85 16.89
C GLU A 676 5.53 0.26 16.04
N GLN A 677 6.66 0.82 16.49
CA GLN A 677 7.31 1.88 15.72
C GLN A 677 7.60 1.40 14.29
N PRO A 678 7.06 2.09 13.27
CA PRO A 678 7.24 1.66 11.89
C PRO A 678 8.72 1.74 11.52
N HIS A 679 9.18 0.73 10.81
CA HIS A 679 10.56 0.60 10.35
C HIS A 679 10.56 0.48 8.83
N THR A 680 11.30 1.35 8.16
CA THR A 680 11.49 1.28 6.72
C THR A 680 12.97 1.38 6.39
N ASP A 681 13.44 0.42 5.59
CA ASP A 681 14.81 0.36 5.09
C ASP A 681 14.83 0.69 3.61
N ILE A 682 16.01 1.07 3.11
CA ILE A 682 16.27 1.28 1.69
C ILE A 682 16.87 0.01 1.11
N PHE A 683 16.30 -0.42 0.00
CA PHE A 683 16.71 -1.58 -0.78
C PHE A 683 17.07 -1.18 -2.20
N GLN A 684 17.94 -1.99 -2.80
CA GLN A 684 18.22 -1.99 -4.22
C GLN A 684 17.71 -3.33 -4.79
N THR A 685 17.01 -3.30 -5.92
CA THR A 685 16.71 -4.52 -6.67
C THR A 685 17.99 -5.09 -7.26
N VAL A 686 18.22 -6.40 -7.20
CA VAL A 686 19.40 -7.04 -7.80
C VAL A 686 18.96 -8.32 -8.52
N LEU A 687 19.22 -8.39 -9.82
CA LEU A 687 19.04 -9.63 -10.60
C LEU A 687 20.09 -10.66 -10.17
N GLN A 688 19.66 -11.84 -9.71
CA GLN A 688 20.58 -12.95 -9.49
C GLN A 688 21.11 -13.44 -10.83
N LYS A 689 22.44 -13.51 -10.95
CA LYS A 689 23.14 -14.09 -12.11
C LYS A 689 23.12 -15.61 -12.09
#